data_AF-A0A9W9PSR0-F1
#
_entry.id   AF-A0A9W9PSR0-F1
#
_cell.length_a   1.000
_cell.length_b   1.000
_cell.length_c   1.000
_cell.angle_alpha   90.00
_cell.angle_beta   90.00
_cell.angle_gamma   90.00
#
_symmetry.space_group_name_H-M   'P 1'
#
loop_
_entity.id
_entity.type
_entity.pdbx_description
1 polymer ?
#
loop_
_entity_poly.entity_id
_entity_poly.type
_entity_poly.pdbx_seq_one_letter_code
_entity_poly.pdbx_strand_id
1 'polypeptide(L)'
;MSSALNHARSLSGVSVRAAHLLGSCRKQHYDRDIRCALQPSRPRRYFQFNTLLHTSTTPVQSNSHDGPPTTTEYEKISKPSKLRPKTKPKPTPSEYLAKSLQRTRLILGSGERSTRAVDLSYVNPDRKVPRRVLQRHRGPKKTYGRPDRQSLQTILGEYIRLVEPSLSRTSKILEGVNLDFVLTEVFRTNSQRFLTERGYDIEDVVSWAWIMKSQTHHQAISRMFALEADSKISRVPTFIPLFLLKEPHLDAQSFRLLLIHSLHLMSGQPFPALDALPRDFETHSNQPPTKPRPAIDRSTCMILVVRLIRHARQVWPEALPIIARSFSRFLTAGPVKETRLLSLAEHKADGFRTAKFNSCLELLSLPTKIHPFRSSNIQQEAQFELLRAMATHKPVLPLNRRGYRAVIAVQMAHKKTAEERQSAELKAPSWPPWKEARLGIDTQRGNEGIISRAMNVLSQMKEAGYSHQTWEEMCSVLAGWDTDGSPTVQTRSLVHQTGSLSREHNVDSNHYAVWVARIRATRTVREAWACFLAYRDQNLPQKAAIHVAIAEKLIYREKAVKRGSDHKSSALPGDGREVHPEPASARDLIYVKTEPPSSQEFLDQILSDGFRPSGRFLALLLESTSNFRLGVKYLQYSDLTDEQITALCTPWYQQPGDKADHIKALQSLPNFVFAAFIKLLCSSFFVTAKSVAPRTPLLYHFPVLMAGKQSPGPMSDISGLNEELGEPCHPRSLWHAIQLVKLLKPACHQAWSHILNTLSQKSTSRRSWIRSCLSGTLRDQDLYRILVWQEVLAVLRLMKARKLDLGMKNFQFLCLAFKRAVDAGTHHDGLVEEAARLIQKPSLAGINCDGQEAFDAMVANGLEVLKSQFDGLVLPASKTSELAERSIFTIESEAHVLAGLHVPSYATLHSFVRVLGLVGDDEGLLYLLRWMSESATRLNEVADEELNGEAMKHQTFTAIRVFLEKLHRPDDARVASDRQVQEAYDLVSQTPGWEWPSDEDVEEYLE
;
A
#
# COMPACT_ATOMS: atom_id res chain seq x y z
N MET A 1 30.14 -31.30 -12.70
CA MET A 1 29.76 -32.21 -11.59
C MET A 1 30.59 -31.93 -10.33
N SER A 2 31.78 -32.51 -10.17
CA SER A 2 32.62 -32.31 -8.96
C SER A 2 32.88 -30.84 -8.62
N SER A 3 33.26 -30.02 -9.63
CA SER A 3 33.43 -28.57 -9.45
C SER A 3 32.16 -27.90 -8.92
N ALA A 4 30.99 -28.12 -9.54
CA ALA A 4 29.70 -27.62 -9.06
C ALA A 4 29.30 -28.07 -7.64
N LEU A 5 29.73 -29.24 -7.18
CA LEU A 5 29.55 -29.68 -5.78
C LEU A 5 30.47 -28.92 -4.82
N ASN A 6 31.70 -28.62 -5.24
CA ASN A 6 32.62 -27.76 -4.49
C ASN A 6 32.15 -26.30 -4.50
N HIS A 7 31.59 -25.80 -5.59
CA HIS A 7 30.96 -24.47 -5.68
C HIS A 7 29.73 -24.37 -4.76
N ALA A 8 28.87 -25.39 -4.73
CA ALA A 8 27.74 -25.47 -3.79
C ALA A 8 28.20 -25.43 -2.31
N ARG A 9 29.35 -26.03 -1.99
CA ARG A 9 29.97 -26.00 -0.65
C ARG A 9 30.72 -24.67 -0.38
N SER A 10 31.24 -24.02 -1.41
CA SER A 10 31.82 -22.68 -1.32
C SER A 10 30.75 -21.63 -1.01
N LEU A 11 29.64 -21.63 -1.75
CA LEU A 11 28.52 -20.70 -1.56
C LEU A 11 27.82 -20.79 -0.19
N SER A 12 27.88 -21.95 0.48
CA SER A 12 27.44 -22.06 1.88
C SER A 12 28.45 -21.46 2.87
N GLY A 13 29.76 -21.55 2.60
CA GLY A 13 30.81 -20.87 3.37
C GLY A 13 30.85 -19.35 3.15
N VAL A 14 30.66 -18.87 1.91
CA VAL A 14 30.57 -17.45 1.57
C VAL A 14 29.44 -16.76 2.34
N SER A 15 28.38 -17.49 2.70
CA SER A 15 27.30 -16.99 3.56
C SER A 15 27.76 -16.49 4.94
N VAL A 16 28.96 -16.85 5.40
CA VAL A 16 29.55 -16.34 6.66
C VAL A 16 30.33 -15.04 6.41
N ARG A 17 31.13 -14.95 5.34
CA ARG A 17 31.91 -13.74 5.00
C ARG A 17 31.03 -12.60 4.49
N ALA A 18 30.07 -12.87 3.60
CA ALA A 18 29.15 -11.85 3.08
C ALA A 18 28.24 -11.27 4.18
N ALA A 19 27.81 -12.11 5.12
CA ALA A 19 27.06 -11.67 6.30
C ALA A 19 27.90 -10.81 7.26
N HIS A 20 29.23 -10.99 7.29
CA HIS A 20 30.13 -10.15 8.07
C HIS A 20 30.41 -8.78 7.43
N LEU A 21 30.47 -8.71 6.09
CA LEU A 21 30.73 -7.46 5.35
C LEU A 21 29.50 -6.56 5.24
N LEU A 22 28.29 -7.13 5.14
CA LEU A 22 27.03 -6.37 5.10
C LEU A 22 26.34 -6.28 6.48
N GLY A 23 26.94 -6.85 7.53
CA GLY A 23 26.32 -7.04 8.85
C GLY A 23 26.96 -6.24 9.98
N SER A 24 27.58 -5.09 9.71
CA SER A 24 28.16 -4.23 10.76
C SER A 24 27.11 -3.37 11.47
N CYS A 25 26.19 -4.02 12.20
CA CYS A 25 25.27 -3.34 13.12
C CYS A 25 25.07 -4.17 14.39
N ARG A 26 25.69 -3.70 15.49
CA ARG A 26 25.61 -4.16 16.90
C ARG A 26 25.44 -5.67 17.14
N LYS A 27 26.57 -6.35 17.38
CA LYS A 27 26.56 -7.53 18.28
C LYS A 27 26.25 -7.05 19.70
N GLN A 28 25.20 -7.58 20.33
CA GLN A 28 25.10 -7.68 21.78
C GLN A 28 25.02 -9.16 22.14
N HIS A 29 25.70 -9.55 23.22
CA HIS A 29 25.74 -10.94 23.67
C HIS A 29 24.42 -11.35 24.31
N TYR A 30 23.93 -12.54 23.97
CA TYR A 30 23.18 -13.39 24.91
C TYR A 30 23.60 -14.84 24.66
N ASP A 31 24.00 -15.53 25.72
CA ASP A 31 24.45 -16.93 25.67
C ASP A 31 23.30 -17.89 26.02
N ARG A 32 23.60 -19.19 26.04
CA ARG A 32 22.69 -20.33 26.15
C ARG A 32 21.73 -20.24 27.34
N ASP A 33 20.50 -20.74 27.12
CA ASP A 33 20.16 -22.02 27.76
C ASP A 33 19.13 -22.81 26.94
N ILE A 34 19.43 -24.08 26.64
CA ILE A 34 18.53 -25.06 26.02
C ILE A 34 18.85 -26.41 26.67
N ARG A 35 17.91 -26.96 27.43
CA ARG A 35 17.97 -28.34 27.95
C ARG A 35 16.89 -29.22 27.31
N CYS A 36 17.22 -30.50 27.15
CA CYS A 36 16.42 -31.46 26.37
C CYS A 36 15.57 -32.38 27.25
N ALA A 37 14.40 -32.76 26.74
CA ALA A 37 13.71 -34.03 27.01
C ALA A 37 13.11 -34.48 25.66
N LEU A 38 13.76 -35.40 24.94
CA LEU A 38 13.70 -36.88 25.08
C LEU A 38 12.42 -37.51 24.51
N GLN A 39 12.64 -38.44 23.58
CA GLN A 39 11.71 -39.39 22.96
C GLN A 39 11.43 -40.58 23.93
N PRO A 40 10.43 -41.48 23.72
CA PRO A 40 9.96 -42.09 22.46
C PRO A 40 8.43 -41.88 22.22
N SER A 41 7.64 -42.59 21.39
CA SER A 41 7.77 -43.91 20.72
C SER A 41 7.00 -43.98 19.38
N ARG A 42 7.14 -45.13 18.68
CA ARG A 42 6.10 -45.73 17.82
C ARG A 42 5.86 -47.18 18.27
N PRO A 43 4.73 -47.79 17.90
CA PRO A 43 4.86 -48.88 16.94
C PRO A 43 3.91 -48.76 15.72
N ARG A 44 4.11 -49.65 14.74
CA ARG A 44 3.18 -49.98 13.64
C ARG A 44 2.59 -51.37 13.92
N ARG A 45 1.48 -51.74 13.27
CA ARG A 45 1.36 -52.89 12.32
C ARG A 45 -0.09 -53.06 11.79
N TYR A 46 -0.18 -53.82 10.69
CA TYR A 46 -1.26 -54.47 9.91
C TYR A 46 -2.65 -54.75 10.58
N PHE A 47 -3.73 -55.16 9.91
CA PHE A 47 -3.91 -55.98 8.68
C PHE A 47 -5.17 -55.62 7.83
N GLN A 48 -5.41 -56.37 6.75
CA GLN A 48 -6.59 -56.34 5.86
C GLN A 48 -7.54 -57.52 6.18
N PHE A 49 -8.84 -57.45 5.85
CA PHE A 49 -9.49 -58.24 4.75
C PHE A 49 -11.00 -57.93 4.55
N ASN A 50 -11.65 -58.61 3.59
CA ASN A 50 -13.03 -58.40 3.10
C ASN A 50 -14.05 -59.37 3.73
N THR A 51 -15.34 -58.98 3.77
CA THR A 51 -16.58 -59.70 3.33
C THR A 51 -17.79 -58.76 3.61
N LEU A 52 -18.88 -58.58 2.84
CA LEU A 52 -19.78 -59.34 1.93
C LEU A 52 -21.14 -59.73 2.56
N LEU A 53 -22.17 -59.93 1.70
CA LEU A 53 -23.60 -60.29 1.98
C LEU A 53 -24.47 -59.09 2.47
N HIS A 54 -25.51 -58.66 1.73
CA HIS A 54 -26.95 -59.11 1.70
C HIS A 54 -27.77 -58.66 2.93
N THR A 55 -29.09 -58.39 2.92
CA THR A 55 -30.26 -58.54 1.98
C THR A 55 -31.05 -57.20 1.95
N SER A 56 -31.64 -56.67 0.87
CA SER A 56 -32.78 -57.07 0.01
C SER A 56 -34.20 -57.11 0.63
N THR A 57 -35.03 -56.10 0.33
CA THR A 57 -36.50 -56.22 0.17
C THR A 57 -37.08 -55.06 -0.67
N THR A 58 -38.15 -55.35 -1.41
CA THR A 58 -39.00 -54.48 -2.26
C THR A 58 -40.49 -54.79 -1.91
N PRO A 59 -41.53 -54.54 -2.74
CA PRO A 59 -41.85 -53.49 -3.75
C PRO A 59 -43.01 -52.54 -3.26
N VAL A 60 -43.76 -51.75 -4.06
CA VAL A 60 -44.96 -52.11 -4.89
C VAL A 60 -45.61 -50.85 -5.55
N GLN A 61 -45.97 -50.95 -6.85
CA GLN A 61 -47.08 -50.30 -7.64
C GLN A 61 -47.39 -48.77 -7.58
N SER A 62 -48.15 -48.16 -8.51
CA SER A 62 -48.35 -48.30 -9.98
C SER A 62 -49.21 -47.12 -10.53
N ASN A 63 -49.58 -47.16 -11.83
CA ASN A 63 -50.55 -46.29 -12.57
C ASN A 63 -49.98 -44.90 -12.95
N SER A 64 -49.95 -44.41 -14.20
CA SER A 64 -50.93 -44.28 -15.32
C SER A 64 -51.91 -43.10 -15.15
N HIS A 65 -52.30 -42.31 -16.16
CA HIS A 65 -52.48 -42.61 -17.59
C HIS A 65 -52.30 -41.36 -18.53
N ASP A 66 -52.46 -41.56 -19.85
CA ASP A 66 -52.86 -40.58 -20.90
C ASP A 66 -51.90 -39.60 -21.62
N GLY A 67 -52.36 -39.24 -22.84
CA GLY A 67 -51.84 -38.35 -23.91
C GLY A 67 -52.91 -38.33 -25.03
N PRO A 68 -52.66 -37.98 -26.32
CA PRO A 68 -51.50 -37.37 -26.99
C PRO A 68 -51.91 -35.95 -27.54
N PRO A 69 -51.41 -35.36 -28.66
CA PRO A 69 -50.26 -35.63 -29.56
C PRO A 69 -49.23 -34.43 -29.54
N THR A 70 -48.52 -33.91 -30.57
CA THR A 70 -48.52 -34.01 -32.05
C THR A 70 -47.18 -33.51 -32.66
N THR A 71 -47.03 -33.64 -33.98
CA THR A 71 -46.13 -32.86 -34.89
C THR A 71 -44.60 -32.91 -34.70
N THR A 72 -43.98 -33.77 -35.51
CA THR A 72 -42.82 -33.47 -36.40
C THR A 72 -41.57 -32.75 -35.85
N GLU A 73 -40.41 -33.43 -35.92
CA GLU A 73 -39.42 -33.18 -36.99
C GLU A 73 -38.32 -34.25 -37.08
N TYR A 74 -37.59 -34.24 -38.21
CA TYR A 74 -36.67 -35.30 -38.69
C TYR A 74 -35.50 -35.68 -37.77
N GLU A 75 -35.24 -36.98 -37.65
CA GLU A 75 -33.99 -37.50 -37.10
C GLU A 75 -32.77 -37.11 -37.95
N LYS A 76 -31.72 -36.58 -37.30
CA LYS A 76 -30.36 -36.51 -37.88
C LYS A 76 -29.41 -37.40 -37.08
N ILE A 77 -29.07 -38.54 -37.68
CA ILE A 77 -28.15 -39.56 -37.13
C ILE A 77 -26.82 -38.89 -36.73
N SER A 78 -26.58 -38.80 -35.42
CA SER A 78 -25.34 -38.24 -34.87
C SER A 78 -24.33 -39.36 -34.58
N LYS A 79 -23.15 -39.30 -35.22
CA LYS A 79 -22.10 -40.31 -35.06
C LYS A 79 -21.49 -40.23 -33.65
N PRO A 80 -21.30 -41.34 -32.93
CA PRO A 80 -20.81 -41.31 -31.55
C PRO A 80 -19.37 -40.78 -31.48
N SER A 81 -19.17 -39.62 -30.85
CA SER A 81 -17.86 -39.01 -30.69
C SER A 81 -16.98 -39.82 -29.73
N LYS A 82 -15.91 -40.45 -30.22
CA LYS A 82 -14.96 -41.22 -29.39
C LYS A 82 -14.45 -40.40 -28.20
N LEU A 83 -14.87 -40.79 -26.99
CA LEU A 83 -14.48 -40.16 -25.72
C LEU A 83 -12.97 -40.30 -25.49
N ARG A 84 -12.19 -39.27 -25.86
CA ARG A 84 -10.77 -39.21 -25.49
C ARG A 84 -10.63 -39.13 -23.96
N PRO A 85 -9.74 -39.92 -23.32
CA PRO A 85 -9.54 -39.85 -21.88
C PRO A 85 -9.07 -38.46 -21.45
N LYS A 86 -9.64 -37.94 -20.35
CA LYS A 86 -9.36 -36.60 -19.81
C LYS A 86 -7.97 -36.56 -19.17
N THR A 87 -6.93 -36.37 -19.99
CA THR A 87 -5.56 -36.16 -19.51
C THR A 87 -5.51 -34.95 -18.57
N LYS A 88 -4.94 -35.14 -17.38
CA LYS A 88 -4.80 -34.08 -16.36
C LYS A 88 -3.84 -33.00 -16.92
N PRO A 89 -4.15 -31.69 -16.77
CA PRO A 89 -3.31 -30.65 -17.32
C PRO A 89 -1.93 -30.64 -16.64
N LYS A 90 -0.88 -30.54 -17.44
CA LYS A 90 0.50 -30.37 -16.97
C LYS A 90 0.76 -28.91 -16.56
N PRO A 91 1.67 -28.65 -15.61
CA PRO A 91 1.99 -27.29 -15.16
C PRO A 91 2.77 -26.51 -16.22
N THR A 92 2.70 -25.17 -16.17
CA THR A 92 3.73 -24.34 -16.83
C THR A 92 5.08 -24.45 -16.11
N PRO A 93 6.23 -24.20 -16.77
CA PRO A 93 7.53 -24.22 -16.10
C PRO A 93 7.62 -23.30 -14.87
N SER A 94 6.99 -22.13 -14.93
CA SER A 94 6.89 -21.19 -13.80
C SER A 94 5.99 -21.67 -12.66
N GLU A 95 4.95 -22.48 -12.93
CA GLU A 95 4.20 -23.18 -11.87
C GLU A 95 5.04 -24.32 -11.27
N TYR A 96 5.82 -25.02 -12.08
CA TYR A 96 6.63 -26.15 -11.65
C TYR A 96 7.76 -25.72 -10.71
N LEU A 97 8.45 -24.60 -11.02
CA LEU A 97 9.44 -23.98 -10.13
C LEU A 97 8.81 -23.56 -8.80
N ALA A 98 7.68 -22.84 -8.83
CA ALA A 98 6.97 -22.41 -7.62
C ALA A 98 6.53 -23.61 -6.74
N LYS A 99 5.96 -24.66 -7.35
CA LYS A 99 5.58 -25.90 -6.65
C LYS A 99 6.77 -26.69 -6.09
N SER A 100 7.97 -26.48 -6.62
CA SER A 100 9.19 -27.12 -6.12
C SER A 100 9.70 -26.37 -4.88
N LEU A 101 9.76 -25.03 -4.92
CA LEU A 101 10.08 -24.17 -3.77
C LEU A 101 9.11 -24.37 -2.60
N GLN A 102 7.80 -24.44 -2.87
CA GLN A 102 6.77 -24.74 -1.85
C GLN A 102 7.03 -26.05 -1.08
N ARG A 103 7.63 -27.06 -1.71
CA ARG A 103 7.92 -28.36 -1.07
C ARG A 103 9.12 -28.33 -0.14
N THR A 104 10.09 -27.46 -0.39
CA THR A 104 11.28 -27.26 0.45
C THR A 104 11.03 -26.40 1.69
N ARG A 105 9.77 -26.04 2.02
CA ARG A 105 9.34 -25.18 3.16
C ARG A 105 9.91 -23.75 3.19
N LEU A 106 10.82 -23.40 2.29
CA LEU A 106 11.33 -22.03 2.07
C LEU A 106 10.32 -21.23 1.24
N ILE A 107 9.35 -20.61 1.93
CA ILE A 107 8.25 -19.86 1.31
C ILE A 107 8.56 -18.36 1.30
N LEU A 108 8.92 -17.86 0.11
CA LEU A 108 8.52 -16.51 -0.30
C LEU A 108 7.03 -16.57 -0.75
N GLY A 109 6.29 -15.47 -0.55
CA GLY A 109 4.88 -15.48 -0.14
C GLY A 109 3.80 -15.88 -1.15
N SER A 110 3.74 -17.16 -1.54
CA SER A 110 2.72 -17.70 -2.46
C SER A 110 1.29 -17.81 -1.83
N GLY A 111 0.64 -16.68 -1.57
CA GLY A 111 -0.78 -16.63 -1.22
C GLY A 111 -1.66 -16.77 -2.46
N GLU A 112 -2.52 -17.80 -2.51
CA GLU A 112 -3.49 -17.96 -3.61
C GLU A 112 -4.52 -16.82 -3.57
N ARG A 113 -4.55 -15.97 -4.61
CA ARG A 113 -5.56 -14.90 -4.75
C ARG A 113 -6.49 -15.15 -5.94
N SER A 114 -7.78 -15.26 -5.65
CA SER A 114 -8.84 -15.32 -6.65
C SER A 114 -9.31 -13.91 -7.02
N THR A 115 -8.57 -13.22 -7.88
CA THR A 115 -8.98 -11.90 -8.41
C THR A 115 -9.95 -12.07 -9.58
N ARG A 116 -11.14 -11.45 -9.51
CA ARG A 116 -12.18 -11.58 -10.55
C ARG A 116 -11.80 -10.96 -11.91
N ALA A 117 -10.72 -10.19 -12.00
CA ALA A 117 -10.16 -9.63 -13.23
C ALA A 117 -8.84 -10.31 -13.64
N VAL A 118 -8.52 -10.27 -14.94
CA VAL A 118 -7.24 -10.79 -15.47
C VAL A 118 -6.13 -9.80 -15.17
N ASP A 119 -5.32 -10.08 -14.15
CA ASP A 119 -4.16 -9.28 -13.78
C ASP A 119 -2.98 -9.56 -14.75
N LEU A 120 -2.65 -8.55 -15.55
CA LEU A 120 -1.58 -8.57 -16.55
C LEU A 120 -0.17 -8.78 -15.96
N SER A 121 0.02 -8.58 -14.65
CA SER A 121 1.30 -8.88 -14.00
C SER A 121 1.57 -10.38 -13.86
N TYR A 122 0.53 -11.23 -13.93
CA TYR A 122 0.65 -12.69 -13.86
C TYR A 122 0.44 -13.41 -15.20
N VAL A 123 -0.07 -12.72 -16.23
CA VAL A 123 -0.40 -13.29 -17.56
C VAL A 123 0.34 -12.53 -18.65
N ASN A 124 1.00 -13.24 -19.58
CA ASN A 124 1.66 -12.59 -20.73
C ASN A 124 0.63 -11.75 -21.52
N PRO A 125 0.85 -10.43 -21.72
CA PRO A 125 -0.14 -9.51 -22.28
C PRO A 125 -0.48 -9.79 -23.75
N ASP A 126 0.41 -10.45 -24.51
CA ASP A 126 0.19 -10.78 -25.92
C ASP A 126 -0.59 -12.09 -26.12
N ARG A 127 -0.88 -12.83 -25.03
CA ARG A 127 -1.63 -14.08 -25.08
C ARG A 127 -3.13 -13.82 -25.17
N LYS A 128 -3.68 -13.81 -26.39
CA LYS A 128 -5.14 -13.74 -26.68
C LYS A 128 -5.95 -14.72 -25.80
N VAL A 129 -6.56 -14.23 -24.72
CA VAL A 129 -7.45 -15.02 -23.85
C VAL A 129 -8.79 -15.20 -24.58
N PRO A 130 -9.28 -16.44 -24.82
CA PRO A 130 -10.53 -16.64 -25.54
C PRO A 130 -11.73 -16.03 -24.79
N ARG A 131 -12.58 -15.26 -25.50
CA ARG A 131 -13.71 -14.51 -24.91
C ARG A 131 -14.59 -15.35 -23.97
N ARG A 132 -14.82 -16.64 -24.28
CA ARG A 132 -15.64 -17.58 -23.49
C ARG A 132 -15.04 -18.01 -22.14
N VAL A 133 -13.79 -17.66 -21.81
CA VAL A 133 -13.17 -17.97 -20.51
C VAL A 133 -13.51 -16.93 -19.44
N LEU A 134 -13.87 -15.70 -19.85
CA LEU A 134 -14.04 -14.54 -18.96
C LEU A 134 -15.27 -14.59 -18.03
N GLN A 135 -16.20 -15.55 -18.23
CA GLN A 135 -17.47 -15.62 -17.49
C GLN A 135 -17.59 -16.83 -16.54
N ARG A 136 -16.60 -17.74 -16.49
CA ARG A 136 -16.62 -18.90 -15.57
C ARG A 136 -15.24 -19.13 -14.94
N HIS A 137 -14.94 -18.33 -13.91
CA HIS A 137 -13.80 -18.52 -13.01
C HIS A 137 -13.93 -19.80 -12.19
N ARG A 138 -13.60 -20.95 -12.81
CA ARG A 138 -13.21 -22.14 -12.04
C ARG A 138 -11.82 -21.89 -11.46
N GLY A 139 -11.65 -22.16 -10.17
CA GLY A 139 -10.37 -22.00 -9.46
C GLY A 139 -9.20 -22.78 -10.08
N PRO A 140 -7.96 -22.53 -9.62
CA PRO A 140 -6.75 -23.05 -10.24
C PRO A 140 -6.82 -24.57 -10.44
N LYS A 141 -6.86 -24.98 -11.72
CA LYS A 141 -6.89 -26.41 -12.07
C LYS A 141 -5.64 -27.07 -11.51
N LYS A 142 -5.81 -28.07 -10.63
CA LYS A 142 -4.69 -28.80 -10.03
C LYS A 142 -3.85 -29.46 -11.14
N THR A 143 -2.73 -28.83 -11.51
CA THR A 143 -1.78 -29.31 -12.53
C THR A 143 -0.78 -30.30 -11.94
N TYR A 144 -0.50 -31.40 -12.67
CA TYR A 144 0.32 -32.53 -12.21
C TYR A 144 1.37 -32.94 -13.26
N GLY A 145 2.48 -33.54 -12.81
CA GLY A 145 3.55 -34.05 -13.68
C GLY A 145 4.64 -33.02 -14.04
N ARG A 146 5.55 -33.42 -14.94
CA ARG A 146 6.59 -32.57 -15.54
C ARG A 146 5.97 -31.66 -16.62
N PRO A 147 6.41 -30.40 -16.79
CA PRO A 147 6.04 -29.58 -17.95
C PRO A 147 6.58 -30.19 -19.26
N ASP A 148 5.85 -30.04 -20.36
CA ASP A 148 6.23 -30.58 -21.68
C ASP A 148 7.38 -29.84 -22.38
N ARG A 149 7.73 -28.64 -21.90
CA ARG A 149 8.83 -27.83 -22.45
C ARG A 149 10.00 -27.79 -21.46
N GLN A 150 11.18 -28.18 -21.94
CA GLN A 150 12.43 -27.89 -21.26
C GLN A 150 12.68 -26.37 -21.26
N SER A 151 13.18 -25.87 -20.13
CA SER A 151 13.49 -24.46 -19.90
C SER A 151 14.38 -24.33 -18.67
N LEU A 152 15.06 -23.20 -18.50
CA LEU A 152 15.88 -22.91 -17.31
C LEU A 152 15.05 -23.06 -16.00
N GLN A 153 13.78 -22.64 -16.03
CA GLN A 153 12.84 -22.78 -14.91
C GLN A 153 12.50 -24.24 -14.59
N THR A 154 12.43 -25.09 -15.63
CA THR A 154 12.22 -26.54 -15.49
C THR A 154 13.44 -27.20 -14.83
N ILE A 155 14.63 -26.90 -15.34
CA ILE A 155 15.91 -27.47 -14.86
C ILE A 155 16.18 -27.04 -13.40
N LEU A 156 16.02 -25.75 -13.09
CA LEU A 156 16.17 -25.23 -11.73
C LEU A 156 15.13 -25.83 -10.76
N GLY A 157 13.88 -26.01 -11.21
CA GLY A 157 12.85 -26.67 -10.41
C GLY A 157 13.15 -28.15 -10.15
N GLU A 158 13.81 -28.85 -11.09
CA GLU A 158 14.26 -30.23 -10.92
C GLU A 158 15.46 -30.33 -9.97
N TYR A 159 16.43 -29.43 -10.08
CA TYR A 159 17.56 -29.31 -9.13
C TYR A 159 17.06 -29.10 -7.69
N ILE A 160 16.21 -28.10 -7.46
CA ILE A 160 15.66 -27.78 -6.13
C ILE A 160 14.80 -28.93 -5.59
N ARG A 161 14.10 -29.68 -6.45
CA ARG A 161 13.23 -30.78 -6.04
C ARG A 161 13.98 -32.07 -5.70
N LEU A 162 15.07 -32.37 -6.41
CA LEU A 162 15.75 -33.68 -6.34
C LEU A 162 17.07 -33.61 -5.58
N VAL A 163 17.91 -32.60 -5.83
CA VAL A 163 19.24 -32.48 -5.21
C VAL A 163 19.16 -31.92 -3.79
N GLU A 164 18.29 -30.94 -3.55
CA GLU A 164 18.24 -30.23 -2.26
C GLU A 164 17.81 -31.08 -1.06
N PRO A 165 16.81 -31.98 -1.15
CA PRO A 165 16.47 -32.87 -0.05
C PRO A 165 17.60 -33.84 0.31
N SER A 166 18.47 -34.16 -0.65
CA SER A 166 19.66 -34.99 -0.44
C SER A 166 20.77 -34.17 0.23
N LEU A 167 21.12 -33.00 -0.30
CA LEU A 167 22.08 -32.07 0.32
C LEU A 167 21.72 -31.79 1.79
N SER A 168 20.46 -31.50 2.07
CA SER A 168 19.93 -31.21 3.41
C SER A 168 20.03 -32.38 4.41
N ARG A 169 20.26 -33.62 3.93
CA ARG A 169 20.44 -34.83 4.75
C ARG A 169 21.91 -35.17 5.00
N THR A 170 22.85 -34.66 4.20
CA THR A 170 24.28 -35.07 4.22
C THR A 170 25.08 -34.67 5.47
N SER A 171 24.44 -34.14 6.52
CA SER A 171 25.07 -33.96 7.84
C SER A 171 25.29 -35.26 8.63
N LYS A 172 24.82 -36.41 8.11
CA LYS A 172 25.07 -37.74 8.69
C LYS A 172 25.43 -38.79 7.61
N ILE A 173 26.74 -38.86 7.31
CA ILE A 173 27.56 -40.05 6.99
C ILE A 173 27.04 -41.06 5.91
N LEU A 174 27.92 -41.37 4.94
CA LEU A 174 27.89 -42.55 4.03
C LEU A 174 26.86 -42.62 2.87
N GLU A 175 26.57 -41.54 2.13
CA GLU A 175 25.94 -41.65 0.79
C GLU A 175 26.58 -40.71 -0.27
N GLY A 176 27.78 -41.05 -0.76
CA GLY A 176 28.36 -40.37 -1.93
C GLY A 176 27.66 -40.74 -3.25
N VAL A 177 27.46 -42.04 -3.47
CA VAL A 177 26.94 -42.64 -4.72
C VAL A 177 25.54 -42.13 -5.09
N ASN A 178 24.69 -41.83 -4.10
CA ASN A 178 23.32 -41.37 -4.33
C ASN A 178 23.29 -39.93 -4.92
N LEU A 179 24.23 -39.06 -4.52
CA LEU A 179 24.23 -37.66 -4.95
C LEU A 179 24.59 -37.51 -6.43
N ASP A 180 25.59 -38.26 -6.91
CA ASP A 180 25.97 -38.26 -8.33
C ASP A 180 24.89 -38.87 -9.21
N PHE A 181 24.23 -39.96 -8.77
CA PHE A 181 23.07 -40.51 -9.49
C PHE A 181 21.96 -39.46 -9.65
N VAL A 182 21.57 -38.79 -8.56
CA VAL A 182 20.55 -37.72 -8.58
C VAL A 182 20.98 -36.53 -9.45
N LEU A 183 22.26 -36.16 -9.47
CA LEU A 183 22.78 -35.10 -10.35
C LEU A 183 22.70 -35.50 -11.83
N THR A 184 23.03 -36.75 -12.20
CA THR A 184 22.86 -37.23 -13.58
C THR A 184 21.39 -37.31 -14.01
N GLU A 185 20.46 -37.55 -13.07
CA GLU A 185 19.02 -37.57 -13.38
C GLU A 185 18.46 -36.18 -13.73
N VAL A 186 19.01 -35.11 -13.13
CA VAL A 186 18.67 -33.71 -13.40
C VAL A 186 19.42 -33.20 -14.65
N PHE A 187 20.75 -33.27 -14.63
CA PHE A 187 21.64 -32.78 -15.69
C PHE A 187 21.88 -33.84 -16.78
N ARG A 188 20.78 -34.38 -17.32
CA ARG A 188 20.82 -35.26 -18.50
C ARG A 188 21.51 -34.56 -19.67
N THR A 189 22.07 -35.32 -20.62
CA THR A 189 22.80 -34.79 -21.79
C THR A 189 22.02 -33.70 -22.55
N ASN A 190 20.69 -33.85 -22.67
CA ASN A 190 19.83 -32.85 -23.31
C ASN A 190 19.66 -31.58 -22.47
N SER A 191 19.62 -31.69 -21.13
CA SER A 191 19.61 -30.53 -20.23
C SER A 191 20.94 -29.76 -20.28
N GLN A 192 22.06 -30.48 -20.35
CA GLN A 192 23.40 -29.89 -20.46
C GLN A 192 23.55 -29.15 -21.80
N ARG A 193 23.23 -29.79 -22.94
CA ARG A 193 23.22 -29.13 -24.26
C ARG A 193 22.35 -27.87 -24.27
N PHE A 194 21.14 -27.92 -23.69
CA PHE A 194 20.23 -26.78 -23.60
C PHE A 194 20.79 -25.59 -22.78
N LEU A 195 21.65 -25.85 -21.79
CA LEU A 195 22.36 -24.79 -21.04
C LEU A 195 23.53 -24.23 -21.87
N THR A 196 24.36 -25.10 -22.45
CA THR A 196 25.51 -24.71 -23.28
C THR A 196 25.10 -23.89 -24.51
N GLU A 197 24.00 -24.26 -25.18
CA GLU A 197 23.34 -23.50 -26.28
C GLU A 197 23.02 -22.03 -25.92
N ARG A 198 23.00 -21.69 -24.63
CA ARG A 198 22.60 -20.39 -24.10
C ARG A 198 23.71 -19.69 -23.31
N GLY A 199 24.92 -20.26 -23.30
CA GLY A 199 26.07 -19.72 -22.58
C GLY A 199 25.97 -19.84 -21.06
N TYR A 200 25.34 -20.91 -20.55
CA TYR A 200 25.26 -21.20 -19.12
C TYR A 200 25.87 -22.57 -18.79
N ASP A 201 26.47 -22.69 -17.60
CA ASP A 201 26.97 -23.95 -17.04
C ASP A 201 26.04 -24.51 -15.94
N ILE A 202 26.33 -25.75 -15.50
CA ILE A 202 25.80 -26.40 -14.31
C ILE A 202 26.02 -25.52 -13.05
N GLU A 203 27.15 -24.83 -12.92
CA GLU A 203 27.47 -23.97 -11.76
C GLU A 203 26.56 -22.73 -11.65
N ASP A 204 26.10 -22.19 -12.78
CA ASP A 204 25.12 -21.10 -12.78
C ASP A 204 23.80 -21.58 -12.17
N VAL A 205 23.35 -22.80 -12.49
CA VAL A 205 22.11 -23.38 -11.94
C VAL A 205 22.20 -23.57 -10.42
N VAL A 206 23.37 -23.91 -9.88
CA VAL A 206 23.62 -23.95 -8.43
C VAL A 206 23.50 -22.56 -7.81
N SER A 207 24.10 -21.55 -8.46
CA SER A 207 24.08 -20.15 -8.02
C SER A 207 22.66 -19.57 -8.03
N TRP A 208 21.87 -19.85 -9.08
CA TRP A 208 20.45 -19.49 -9.14
C TRP A 208 19.62 -20.18 -8.06
N ALA A 209 19.94 -21.44 -7.73
CA ALA A 209 19.29 -22.14 -6.62
C ALA A 209 19.65 -21.50 -5.27
N TRP A 210 20.87 -20.97 -5.08
CA TRP A 210 21.29 -20.25 -3.87
C TRP A 210 20.59 -18.89 -3.71
N ILE A 211 20.36 -18.15 -4.80
CA ILE A 211 19.46 -16.97 -4.80
C ILE A 211 18.06 -17.38 -4.32
N MET A 212 17.43 -18.33 -5.01
CA MET A 212 16.00 -18.64 -4.88
C MET A 212 15.59 -19.33 -3.55
N LYS A 213 16.57 -19.74 -2.72
CA LYS A 213 16.37 -20.34 -1.38
C LYS A 213 16.43 -19.33 -0.22
N SER A 214 16.71 -18.06 -0.50
CA SER A 214 16.80 -17.01 0.53
C SER A 214 15.54 -16.93 1.41
N GLN A 215 15.70 -16.62 2.70
CA GLN A 215 14.55 -16.46 3.61
C GLN A 215 13.87 -15.08 3.50
N THR A 216 14.46 -14.12 2.78
CA THR A 216 13.90 -12.78 2.56
C THR A 216 14.15 -12.32 1.13
N HIS A 217 13.26 -11.47 0.59
CA HIS A 217 13.45 -10.87 -0.74
C HIS A 217 14.76 -10.07 -0.81
N HIS A 218 15.03 -9.21 0.18
CA HIS A 218 16.29 -8.47 0.29
C HIS A 218 17.53 -9.39 0.22
N GLN A 219 17.50 -10.57 0.87
CA GLN A 219 18.59 -11.55 0.79
C GLN A 219 18.68 -12.23 -0.60
N ALA A 220 17.57 -12.54 -1.28
CA ALA A 220 17.63 -13.00 -2.68
C ALA A 220 18.36 -11.98 -3.56
N ILE A 221 17.99 -10.71 -3.39
CA ILE A 221 18.44 -9.61 -4.22
C ILE A 221 19.90 -9.29 -3.94
N SER A 222 20.32 -9.22 -2.67
CA SER A 222 21.74 -9.07 -2.28
C SER A 222 22.62 -10.20 -2.84
N ARG A 223 22.12 -11.45 -2.85
CA ARG A 223 22.80 -12.60 -3.47
C ARG A 223 22.90 -12.47 -4.98
N MET A 224 21.87 -11.93 -5.63
CA MET A 224 21.86 -11.65 -7.07
C MET A 224 22.92 -10.61 -7.42
N PHE A 225 22.98 -9.48 -6.70
CA PHE A 225 23.99 -8.44 -6.90
C PHE A 225 25.42 -8.92 -6.65
N ALA A 226 25.66 -9.73 -5.61
CA ALA A 226 26.98 -10.32 -5.37
C ALA A 226 27.45 -11.18 -6.55
N LEU A 227 26.55 -11.99 -7.14
CA LEU A 227 26.86 -12.84 -8.30
C LEU A 227 27.02 -12.07 -9.62
N GLU A 228 26.50 -10.85 -9.73
CA GLU A 228 26.70 -9.99 -10.91
C GLU A 228 27.92 -9.06 -10.79
N ALA A 229 28.42 -8.83 -9.57
CA ALA A 229 29.72 -8.18 -9.34
C ALA A 229 30.90 -9.14 -9.61
N ASP A 230 30.73 -10.45 -9.38
CA ASP A 230 31.71 -11.48 -9.75
C ASP A 230 31.77 -11.64 -11.29
N SER A 231 32.69 -10.91 -11.94
CA SER A 231 32.89 -10.86 -13.40
C SER A 231 33.22 -12.19 -14.09
N LYS A 232 33.31 -13.29 -13.34
CA LYS A 232 33.58 -14.66 -13.79
C LYS A 232 32.31 -15.51 -13.98
N ILE A 233 31.15 -15.03 -13.53
CA ILE A 233 29.89 -15.80 -13.50
C ILE A 233 28.95 -15.34 -14.62
N SER A 234 28.16 -16.25 -15.18
CA SER A 234 27.22 -15.93 -16.27
C SER A 234 26.10 -15.01 -15.77
N ARG A 235 25.79 -13.94 -16.54
CA ARG A 235 24.74 -12.95 -16.22
C ARG A 235 23.43 -13.60 -15.77
N VAL A 236 22.78 -13.05 -14.73
CA VAL A 236 21.60 -13.68 -14.12
C VAL A 236 20.44 -13.72 -15.13
N PRO A 237 19.86 -14.91 -15.42
CA PRO A 237 18.77 -15.01 -16.39
C PRO A 237 17.54 -14.22 -15.97
N THR A 238 16.99 -13.46 -16.92
CA THR A 238 15.83 -12.55 -16.74
C THR A 238 14.60 -13.17 -16.08
N PHE A 239 14.45 -14.50 -16.07
CA PHE A 239 13.35 -15.16 -15.38
C PHE A 239 13.44 -15.06 -13.84
N ILE A 240 14.63 -14.82 -13.28
CA ILE A 240 14.87 -14.72 -11.82
C ILE A 240 14.37 -13.37 -11.27
N PRO A 241 14.82 -12.19 -11.75
CA PRO A 241 14.23 -10.92 -11.34
C PRO A 241 12.74 -10.85 -11.67
N LEU A 242 12.30 -11.44 -12.80
CA LEU A 242 10.88 -11.57 -13.11
C LEU A 242 10.12 -12.46 -12.11
N PHE A 243 10.73 -13.48 -11.52
CA PHE A 243 10.10 -14.31 -10.48
C PHE A 243 10.04 -13.54 -9.16
N LEU A 244 11.11 -12.88 -8.74
CA LEU A 244 11.11 -12.04 -7.54
C LEU A 244 10.07 -10.90 -7.64
N LEU A 245 10.00 -10.22 -8.79
CA LEU A 245 8.99 -9.21 -9.09
C LEU A 245 7.57 -9.77 -9.27
N LYS A 246 7.37 -11.09 -9.37
CA LYS A 246 6.03 -11.70 -9.46
C LYS A 246 5.30 -11.66 -8.12
N GLU A 247 6.03 -11.78 -7.00
CA GLU A 247 5.49 -11.88 -5.64
C GLU A 247 4.52 -10.73 -5.29
N PRO A 248 3.54 -10.96 -4.39
CA PRO A 248 2.42 -10.03 -4.21
C PRO A 248 2.79 -8.75 -3.46
N HIS A 249 3.86 -8.78 -2.65
CA HIS A 249 4.36 -7.66 -1.85
C HIS A 249 5.90 -7.73 -1.79
N LEU A 250 6.55 -6.59 -2.00
CA LEU A 250 7.98 -6.35 -1.76
C LEU A 250 8.10 -5.12 -0.85
N ASP A 251 9.21 -5.00 -0.11
CA ASP A 251 9.54 -3.77 0.62
C ASP A 251 10.23 -2.74 -0.30
N ALA A 252 10.29 -1.48 0.12
CA ALA A 252 10.87 -0.38 -0.66
C ALA A 252 12.36 -0.57 -0.98
N GLN A 253 13.17 -1.02 -0.02
CA GLN A 253 14.60 -1.27 -0.19
C GLN A 253 14.83 -2.43 -1.16
N SER A 254 14.09 -3.54 -1.00
CA SER A 254 14.09 -4.64 -1.97
C SER A 254 13.65 -4.19 -3.38
N PHE A 255 12.67 -3.29 -3.48
CA PHE A 255 12.19 -2.79 -4.76
C PHE A 255 13.20 -1.86 -5.45
N ARG A 256 13.85 -0.93 -4.73
CA ARG A 256 14.90 -0.04 -5.26
C ARG A 256 16.04 -0.84 -5.91
N LEU A 257 16.52 -1.86 -5.22
CA LEU A 257 17.57 -2.75 -5.74
C LEU A 257 17.09 -3.52 -7.00
N LEU A 258 15.88 -4.11 -7.00
CA LEU A 258 15.33 -4.76 -8.21
C LEU A 258 15.09 -3.80 -9.37
N LEU A 259 14.75 -2.54 -9.10
CA LEU A 259 14.62 -1.48 -10.10
C LEU A 259 15.97 -1.21 -10.75
N ILE A 260 17.03 -0.94 -9.97
CA ILE A 260 18.38 -0.64 -10.47
C ILE A 260 18.90 -1.75 -11.41
N HIS A 261 18.77 -3.01 -11.03
CA HIS A 261 19.13 -4.14 -11.91
C HIS A 261 18.23 -4.20 -13.17
N SER A 262 16.93 -3.88 -13.04
CA SER A 262 16.03 -3.79 -14.20
C SER A 262 16.37 -2.65 -15.16
N LEU A 263 16.94 -1.53 -14.68
CA LEU A 263 17.40 -0.41 -15.50
C LEU A 263 18.67 -0.79 -16.29
N HIS A 264 19.63 -1.48 -15.67
CA HIS A 264 20.78 -2.07 -16.36
C HIS A 264 20.32 -3.07 -17.45
N LEU A 265 19.37 -3.95 -17.13
CA LEU A 265 18.79 -4.90 -18.09
C LEU A 265 18.10 -4.25 -19.30
N MET A 266 17.45 -3.09 -19.12
CA MET A 266 16.80 -2.35 -20.21
C MET A 266 17.76 -1.49 -21.04
N SER A 267 18.82 -0.95 -20.43
CA SER A 267 19.86 -0.17 -21.12
C SER A 267 20.91 -1.04 -21.82
N GLY A 268 21.12 -2.27 -21.35
CA GLY A 268 22.13 -3.21 -21.85
C GLY A 268 23.54 -2.99 -21.28
N GLN A 269 23.72 -2.01 -20.40
CA GLN A 269 25.02 -1.75 -19.74
C GLN A 269 25.41 -2.89 -18.78
N PRO A 270 26.72 -3.19 -18.65
CA PRO A 270 27.20 -4.05 -17.57
C PRO A 270 27.02 -3.37 -16.20
N PHE A 271 26.98 -4.17 -15.14
CA PHE A 271 26.96 -3.63 -13.78
C PHE A 271 28.39 -3.24 -13.34
N PRO A 272 28.59 -2.16 -12.55
CA PRO A 272 29.91 -1.82 -12.02
C PRO A 272 30.40 -2.89 -11.04
N ALA A 273 31.67 -3.32 -11.19
CA ALA A 273 32.30 -4.26 -10.27
C ALA A 273 32.57 -3.60 -8.90
N LEU A 274 32.41 -4.36 -7.81
CA LEU A 274 32.57 -3.84 -6.44
C LEU A 274 33.99 -3.37 -6.10
N ASP A 275 35.00 -3.83 -6.85
CA ASP A 275 36.40 -3.41 -6.68
C ASP A 275 36.68 -1.99 -7.22
N ALA A 276 35.72 -1.36 -7.91
CA ALA A 276 35.84 0.00 -8.44
C ALA A 276 35.67 1.09 -7.34
N LEU A 277 36.50 1.02 -6.30
CA LEU A 277 36.78 2.18 -5.46
C LEU A 277 37.54 3.24 -6.28
N PRO A 278 37.27 4.54 -6.09
CA PRO A 278 38.01 5.58 -6.78
C PRO A 278 39.45 5.65 -6.24
N ARG A 279 40.37 5.06 -6.99
CA ARG A 279 41.75 5.55 -7.10
C ARG A 279 41.88 6.19 -8.47
N ASP A 280 42.01 7.50 -8.46
CA ASP A 280 42.63 8.35 -9.50
C ASP A 280 42.09 8.17 -10.93
N PHE A 281 41.20 9.08 -11.33
CA PHE A 281 40.47 9.10 -12.61
C PHE A 281 41.34 9.50 -13.83
N GLU A 282 42.54 8.94 -13.99
CA GLU A 282 43.39 9.16 -15.17
C GLU A 282 43.83 7.84 -15.85
N THR A 283 42.89 7.14 -16.49
CA THR A 283 43.24 6.28 -17.64
C THR A 283 42.07 6.18 -18.62
N HIS A 284 42.08 7.01 -19.67
CA HIS A 284 41.13 6.90 -20.78
C HIS A 284 41.40 5.65 -21.62
N SER A 285 40.68 4.56 -21.32
CA SER A 285 40.63 3.39 -22.20
C SER A 285 39.88 3.75 -23.49
N ASN A 286 40.63 4.15 -24.52
CA ASN A 286 40.13 4.58 -25.82
C ASN A 286 39.62 3.40 -26.67
N GLN A 287 38.56 2.72 -26.21
CA GLN A 287 37.73 1.86 -27.04
C GLN A 287 36.40 2.55 -27.34
N PRO A 288 35.97 2.66 -28.62
CA PRO A 288 34.71 3.30 -28.95
C PRO A 288 33.54 2.49 -28.38
N PRO A 289 32.58 3.12 -27.67
CA PRO A 289 31.52 2.38 -26.98
C PRO A 289 30.63 1.65 -27.97
N THR A 290 30.77 0.32 -28.05
CA THR A 290 29.88 -0.56 -28.80
C THR A 290 28.45 -0.39 -28.28
N LYS A 291 27.59 0.25 -29.08
CA LYS A 291 26.21 0.63 -28.73
C LYS A 291 25.52 -0.51 -27.97
N PRO A 292 25.20 -0.33 -26.66
CA PRO A 292 24.76 -1.44 -25.82
C PRO A 292 23.46 -2.02 -26.36
N ARG A 293 23.46 -3.32 -26.62
CA ARG A 293 22.27 -4.04 -27.08
C ARG A 293 21.51 -4.53 -25.84
N PRO A 294 20.22 -4.20 -25.67
CA PRO A 294 19.47 -4.65 -24.50
C PRO A 294 19.36 -6.17 -24.52
N ALA A 295 19.58 -6.81 -23.37
CA ALA A 295 19.61 -8.27 -23.23
C ALA A 295 18.21 -8.92 -23.21
N ILE A 296 17.16 -8.18 -23.58
CA ILE A 296 15.76 -8.51 -23.29
C ILE A 296 14.86 -8.35 -24.54
N ASP A 297 14.06 -9.38 -24.81
CA ASP A 297 12.98 -9.33 -25.81
C ASP A 297 11.87 -8.33 -25.41
N ARG A 298 11.27 -7.67 -26.41
CA ARG A 298 10.23 -6.64 -26.24
C ARG A 298 9.00 -7.13 -25.45
N SER A 299 8.58 -8.39 -25.60
CA SER A 299 7.46 -8.94 -24.81
C SER A 299 7.86 -9.18 -23.35
N THR A 300 9.12 -9.57 -23.12
CA THR A 300 9.69 -9.78 -21.79
C THR A 300 9.90 -8.45 -21.05
N CYS A 301 10.37 -7.42 -21.73
CA CYS A 301 10.46 -6.06 -21.20
C CYS A 301 9.08 -5.50 -20.80
N MET A 302 8.03 -5.73 -21.60
CA MET A 302 6.67 -5.34 -21.20
C MET A 302 6.23 -6.01 -19.89
N ILE A 303 6.50 -7.31 -19.71
CA ILE A 303 6.16 -8.04 -18.47
C ILE A 303 6.97 -7.50 -17.28
N LEU A 304 8.23 -7.10 -17.49
CA LEU A 304 9.07 -6.46 -16.49
C LEU A 304 8.47 -5.12 -16.05
N VAL A 305 8.19 -4.22 -17.00
CA VAL A 305 7.61 -2.89 -16.74
C VAL A 305 6.23 -2.97 -16.08
N VAL A 306 5.36 -3.91 -16.50
CA VAL A 306 4.07 -4.16 -15.83
C VAL A 306 4.25 -4.49 -14.34
N ARG A 307 5.28 -5.28 -13.98
CA ARG A 307 5.57 -5.65 -12.59
C ARG A 307 6.26 -4.52 -11.81
N LEU A 308 7.16 -3.78 -12.45
CA LEU A 308 7.80 -2.60 -11.85
C LEU A 308 6.76 -1.53 -11.50
N ILE A 309 5.90 -1.14 -12.45
CA ILE A 309 4.81 -0.16 -12.22
C ILE A 309 3.86 -0.64 -11.11
N ARG A 310 3.53 -1.94 -11.07
CA ARG A 310 2.68 -2.53 -10.02
C ARG A 310 3.30 -2.44 -8.62
N HIS A 311 4.62 -2.53 -8.50
CA HIS A 311 5.32 -2.44 -7.21
C HIS A 311 5.63 -0.98 -6.83
N ALA A 312 6.10 -0.15 -7.76
CA ALA A 312 6.26 1.30 -7.58
C ALA A 312 4.96 1.93 -7.05
N ARG A 313 3.82 1.72 -7.72
CA ARG A 313 2.51 2.20 -7.27
C ARG A 313 2.08 1.72 -5.88
N GLN A 314 2.64 0.63 -5.36
CA GLN A 314 2.31 0.10 -4.02
C GLN A 314 3.28 0.54 -2.91
N VAL A 315 4.50 0.96 -3.27
CA VAL A 315 5.66 0.99 -2.37
C VAL A 315 6.57 2.21 -2.57
N TRP A 316 6.79 2.66 -3.82
CA TRP A 316 7.63 3.82 -4.15
C TRP A 316 7.16 4.47 -5.47
N PRO A 317 6.14 5.36 -5.42
CA PRO A 317 5.62 6.06 -6.61
C PRO A 317 6.67 6.84 -7.41
N GLU A 318 7.65 7.42 -6.73
CA GLU A 318 8.73 8.26 -7.25
C GLU A 318 9.58 7.56 -8.32
N ALA A 319 9.57 6.22 -8.37
CA ALA A 319 10.23 5.44 -9.42
C ALA A 319 9.52 5.48 -10.79
N LEU A 320 8.25 5.90 -10.86
CA LEU A 320 7.43 5.80 -12.08
C LEU A 320 7.96 6.58 -13.30
N PRO A 321 8.46 7.84 -13.17
CA PRO A 321 9.00 8.58 -14.30
C PRO A 321 10.28 7.94 -14.86
N ILE A 322 11.16 7.45 -13.99
CA ILE A 322 12.39 6.74 -14.38
C ILE A 322 12.06 5.45 -15.14
N ILE A 323 11.06 4.68 -14.69
CA ILE A 323 10.57 3.49 -15.40
C ILE A 323 10.02 3.87 -16.77
N ALA A 324 9.23 4.95 -16.86
CA ALA A 324 8.64 5.43 -18.12
C ALA A 324 9.70 5.92 -19.12
N ARG A 325 10.63 6.78 -18.69
CA ARG A 325 11.77 7.32 -19.46
C ARG A 325 12.69 6.19 -19.96
N SER A 326 12.91 5.16 -19.15
CA SER A 326 13.70 3.99 -19.54
C SER A 326 12.98 3.08 -20.55
N PHE A 327 11.67 2.89 -20.38
CA PHE A 327 10.84 2.12 -21.31
C PHE A 327 10.67 2.81 -22.67
N SER A 328 10.53 4.15 -22.69
CA SER A 328 10.47 4.91 -23.94
C SER A 328 11.81 4.89 -24.69
N ARG A 329 12.95 5.07 -23.98
CA ARG A 329 14.31 4.84 -24.54
C ARG A 329 14.44 3.43 -25.13
N PHE A 330 14.00 2.37 -24.43
CA PHE A 330 14.03 0.99 -24.93
C PHE A 330 13.15 0.74 -26.18
N LEU A 331 11.91 1.26 -26.23
CA LEU A 331 11.00 1.05 -27.37
C LEU A 331 11.38 1.88 -28.61
N THR A 332 12.06 3.01 -28.42
CA THR A 332 12.54 3.88 -29.51
C THR A 332 13.87 3.39 -30.09
N ALA A 333 14.75 2.77 -29.30
CA ALA A 333 16.03 2.15 -29.70
C ALA A 333 15.92 0.89 -30.59
N GLY A 334 15.01 0.92 -31.58
CA GLY A 334 14.90 -0.11 -32.62
C GLY A 334 16.10 -0.06 -33.58
N PRO A 335 16.43 -1.18 -34.24
CA PRO A 335 17.55 -1.24 -35.18
C PRO A 335 17.22 -0.45 -36.45
N VAL A 336 17.88 0.69 -36.64
CA VAL A 336 17.95 1.37 -37.94
C VAL A 336 18.70 0.44 -38.90
N LYS A 337 18.01 -0.04 -39.93
CA LYS A 337 18.57 -0.72 -41.09
C LYS A 337 17.84 -0.21 -42.32
N GLU A 338 18.59 0.26 -43.31
CA GLU A 338 18.02 0.94 -44.47
C GLU A 338 17.75 -0.06 -45.60
N THR A 339 16.49 -0.47 -45.80
CA THR A 339 16.08 -1.13 -47.06
C THR A 339 14.58 -1.03 -47.29
N ARG A 340 14.15 -0.68 -48.51
CA ARG A 340 12.75 -0.32 -48.84
C ARG A 340 11.70 -1.43 -48.69
N LEU A 341 12.10 -2.67 -48.39
CA LEU A 341 11.18 -3.78 -48.07
C LEU A 341 10.64 -3.74 -46.62
N LEU A 342 11.10 -2.78 -45.79
CA LEU A 342 10.81 -2.75 -44.36
C LEU A 342 9.48 -2.07 -43.97
N SER A 343 8.83 -1.30 -44.85
CA SER A 343 7.65 -0.48 -44.48
C SER A 343 6.51 -1.28 -43.83
N LEU A 344 6.19 -2.48 -44.33
CA LEU A 344 5.16 -3.35 -43.74
C LEU A 344 5.59 -3.98 -42.40
N ALA A 345 6.89 -4.05 -42.13
CA ALA A 345 7.46 -4.46 -40.83
C ALA A 345 7.53 -3.27 -39.86
N GLU A 346 7.84 -2.07 -40.35
CA GLU A 346 7.85 -0.81 -39.61
C GLU A 346 6.44 -0.44 -39.14
N HIS A 347 5.42 -0.45 -40.01
CA HIS A 347 4.02 -0.26 -39.60
C HIS A 347 3.55 -1.29 -38.56
N LYS A 348 4.06 -2.54 -38.60
CA LYS A 348 3.78 -3.56 -37.57
C LYS A 348 4.54 -3.29 -36.26
N ALA A 349 5.76 -2.78 -36.33
CA ALA A 349 6.54 -2.34 -35.18
C ALA A 349 5.92 -1.09 -34.52
N ASP A 350 5.38 -0.16 -35.31
CA ASP A 350 4.74 1.06 -34.84
C ASP A 350 3.33 0.79 -34.30
N GLY A 351 2.57 -0.12 -34.91
CA GLY A 351 1.35 -0.67 -34.31
C GLY A 351 1.63 -1.36 -32.97
N PHE A 352 2.74 -2.09 -32.85
CA PHE A 352 3.18 -2.68 -31.58
C PHE A 352 3.61 -1.61 -30.56
N ARG A 353 4.46 -0.64 -30.95
CA ARG A 353 4.88 0.50 -30.11
C ARG A 353 3.66 1.25 -29.59
N THR A 354 2.76 1.66 -30.47
CA THR A 354 1.50 2.34 -30.16
C THR A 354 0.67 1.54 -29.15
N ALA A 355 0.50 0.23 -29.37
CA ALA A 355 -0.23 -0.63 -28.45
C ALA A 355 0.45 -0.76 -27.08
N LYS A 356 1.79 -0.87 -27.02
CA LYS A 356 2.53 -0.95 -25.75
C LYS A 356 2.57 0.38 -25.00
N PHE A 357 2.75 1.51 -25.67
CA PHE A 357 2.68 2.84 -25.03
C PHE A 357 1.28 3.11 -24.48
N ASN A 358 0.22 2.90 -25.26
CA ASN A 358 -1.16 3.04 -24.77
C ASN A 358 -1.48 2.08 -23.60
N SER A 359 -0.95 0.85 -23.61
CA SER A 359 -1.06 -0.09 -22.48
C SER A 359 -0.27 0.37 -21.24
N CYS A 360 0.85 1.07 -21.43
CA CYS A 360 1.67 1.59 -20.33
C CYS A 360 1.01 2.82 -19.69
N LEU A 361 0.44 3.74 -20.49
CA LEU A 361 -0.40 4.83 -20.01
C LEU A 361 -1.58 4.30 -19.16
N GLU A 362 -2.29 3.27 -19.63
CA GLU A 362 -3.37 2.59 -18.90
C GLU A 362 -2.91 2.04 -17.53
N LEU A 363 -1.68 1.52 -17.43
CA LEU A 363 -1.10 1.02 -16.18
C LEU A 363 -0.61 2.13 -15.24
N LEU A 364 -0.09 3.24 -15.80
CA LEU A 364 0.31 4.43 -15.05
C LEU A 364 -0.90 5.19 -14.47
N SER A 365 -2.05 5.19 -15.16
CA SER A 365 -3.27 5.86 -14.68
C SER A 365 -3.97 5.19 -13.49
N LEU A 366 -3.54 3.98 -13.11
CA LEU A 366 -4.12 3.28 -11.96
C LEU A 366 -3.63 3.96 -10.66
N PRO A 367 -4.51 4.33 -9.71
CA PRO A 367 -4.10 5.10 -8.54
C PRO A 367 -3.07 4.35 -7.67
N THR A 368 -2.12 5.09 -7.08
CA THR A 368 -1.13 4.52 -6.14
C THR A 368 -1.79 4.10 -4.82
N LYS A 369 -1.04 3.38 -3.97
CA LYS A 369 -1.43 2.99 -2.59
C LYS A 369 -0.98 4.03 -1.56
N ILE A 370 0.19 4.64 -1.78
CA ILE A 370 0.76 5.70 -0.95
C ILE A 370 0.22 7.03 -1.48
N HIS A 371 -0.48 7.79 -0.64
CA HIS A 371 -0.96 9.16 -0.92
C HIS A 371 -1.47 9.38 -2.38
N PRO A 372 -2.62 8.78 -2.76
CA PRO A 372 -3.01 8.67 -4.17
C PRO A 372 -3.22 9.99 -4.91
N PHE A 373 -3.66 11.03 -4.21
CA PHE A 373 -3.87 12.36 -4.78
C PHE A 373 -2.55 13.13 -4.95
N ARG A 374 -1.68 13.19 -3.92
CA ARG A 374 -0.33 13.79 -4.02
C ARG A 374 0.56 13.06 -5.04
N SER A 375 0.35 11.76 -5.26
CA SER A 375 1.03 10.99 -6.31
C SER A 375 0.66 11.40 -7.75
N SER A 376 -0.39 12.19 -7.98
CA SER A 376 -0.87 12.49 -9.34
C SER A 376 0.19 13.22 -10.18
N ASN A 377 0.98 14.11 -9.58
CA ASN A 377 2.06 14.84 -10.26
C ASN A 377 3.14 13.86 -10.80
N ILE A 378 3.56 12.90 -9.98
CA ILE A 378 4.51 11.84 -10.36
C ILE A 378 3.91 10.92 -11.46
N GLN A 379 2.61 10.63 -11.39
CA GLN A 379 1.90 9.87 -12.43
C GLN A 379 1.78 10.67 -13.75
N GLN A 380 1.60 12.00 -13.68
CA GLN A 380 1.56 12.89 -14.84
C GLN A 380 2.93 12.98 -15.51
N GLU A 381 4.02 13.19 -14.75
CA GLU A 381 5.39 13.21 -15.32
C GLU A 381 5.70 11.89 -16.05
N ALA A 382 5.39 10.75 -15.41
CA ALA A 382 5.56 9.43 -16.01
C ALA A 382 4.72 9.23 -17.29
N GLN A 383 3.51 9.79 -17.37
CA GLN A 383 2.73 9.80 -18.62
C GLN A 383 3.35 10.73 -19.66
N PHE A 384 3.78 11.93 -19.27
CA PHE A 384 4.36 12.94 -20.15
C PHE A 384 5.63 12.45 -20.86
N GLU A 385 6.48 11.66 -20.21
CA GLU A 385 7.65 11.05 -20.86
C GLU A 385 7.28 10.03 -21.95
N LEU A 386 6.14 9.33 -21.81
CA LEU A 386 5.64 8.45 -22.87
C LEU A 386 4.99 9.26 -24.00
N LEU A 387 4.21 10.30 -23.68
CA LEU A 387 3.58 11.18 -24.67
C LEU A 387 4.63 11.93 -25.51
N ARG A 388 5.67 12.49 -24.85
CA ARG A 388 6.83 13.12 -25.50
C ARG A 388 7.50 12.16 -26.49
N ALA A 389 7.71 10.90 -26.09
CA ALA A 389 8.29 9.89 -26.97
C ALA A 389 7.36 9.49 -28.14
N MET A 390 6.04 9.44 -27.93
CA MET A 390 5.05 9.19 -28.99
C MET A 390 4.98 10.33 -30.01
N ALA A 391 5.09 11.58 -29.55
CA ALA A 391 5.08 12.79 -30.39
C ALA A 391 6.41 13.02 -31.14
N THR A 392 7.54 12.63 -30.54
CA THR A 392 8.87 12.76 -31.17
C THR A 392 9.11 11.69 -32.26
N HIS A 393 8.35 10.58 -32.22
CA HIS A 393 8.42 9.53 -33.22
C HIS A 393 7.94 10.01 -34.60
N LYS A 394 8.55 9.50 -35.67
CA LYS A 394 8.16 9.78 -37.06
C LYS A 394 7.85 8.45 -37.76
N PRO A 395 6.60 8.20 -38.22
CA PRO A 395 5.40 9.01 -38.01
C PRO A 395 4.97 9.07 -36.53
N VAL A 396 4.19 10.09 -36.17
CA VAL A 396 3.67 10.29 -34.81
C VAL A 396 2.80 9.10 -34.40
N LEU A 397 3.01 8.57 -33.19
CA LEU A 397 2.25 7.41 -32.69
C LEU A 397 0.93 7.89 -32.05
N PRO A 398 -0.25 7.46 -32.53
CA PRO A 398 -1.52 8.02 -32.09
C PRO A 398 -1.97 7.53 -30.71
N LEU A 399 -2.71 8.38 -29.99
CA LEU A 399 -3.44 8.00 -28.80
C LEU A 399 -4.73 7.26 -29.18
N ASN A 400 -4.91 6.07 -28.60
CA ASN A 400 -6.18 5.35 -28.66
C ASN A 400 -7.11 5.86 -27.55
N ARG A 401 -8.41 5.55 -27.62
CA ARG A 401 -9.39 5.79 -26.53
C ARG A 401 -8.84 5.43 -25.13
N ARG A 402 -8.08 4.34 -25.00
CA ARG A 402 -7.47 3.96 -23.70
C ARG A 402 -6.39 4.92 -23.21
N GLY A 403 -5.59 5.47 -24.12
CA GLY A 403 -4.60 6.51 -23.82
C GLY A 403 -5.29 7.79 -23.34
N TYR A 404 -6.31 8.26 -24.07
CA TYR A 404 -7.14 9.39 -23.62
C TYR A 404 -7.77 9.14 -22.24
N ARG A 405 -8.46 8.00 -22.03
CA ARG A 405 -9.02 7.61 -20.71
C ARG A 405 -7.95 7.55 -19.62
N ALA A 406 -6.72 7.15 -19.94
CA ALA A 406 -5.61 7.10 -18.98
C ALA A 406 -5.09 8.49 -18.59
N VAL A 407 -5.03 9.44 -19.53
CA VAL A 407 -4.66 10.83 -19.25
C VAL A 407 -5.78 11.53 -18.46
N ILE A 408 -7.04 11.37 -18.87
CA ILE A 408 -8.22 11.92 -18.17
C ILE A 408 -8.25 11.43 -16.70
N ALA A 409 -8.04 10.13 -16.47
CA ALA A 409 -8.04 9.55 -15.12
C ALA A 409 -6.93 10.11 -14.19
N VAL A 410 -5.81 10.57 -14.75
CA VAL A 410 -4.77 11.27 -13.98
C VAL A 410 -5.12 12.74 -13.81
N GLN A 411 -5.53 13.46 -14.86
CA GLN A 411 -5.93 14.87 -14.76
C GLN A 411 -7.07 15.11 -13.75
N MET A 412 -8.03 14.19 -13.67
CA MET A 412 -9.10 14.19 -12.65
C MET A 412 -8.61 14.08 -11.19
N ALA A 413 -7.34 13.67 -10.96
CA ALA A 413 -6.78 13.43 -9.64
C ALA A 413 -5.87 14.56 -9.10
N HIS A 414 -5.62 15.63 -9.85
CA HIS A 414 -4.83 16.79 -9.38
C HIS A 414 -5.64 17.79 -8.56
N LYS A 415 -4.94 18.68 -7.83
CA LYS A 415 -5.53 19.95 -7.36
C LYS A 415 -5.92 20.82 -8.57
N LYS A 416 -6.85 21.75 -8.38
CA LYS A 416 -7.14 22.81 -9.36
C LYS A 416 -5.87 23.64 -9.65
N THR A 417 -5.68 24.10 -10.89
CA THR A 417 -4.71 25.17 -11.20
C THR A 417 -5.13 26.50 -10.55
N ALA A 418 -4.28 27.51 -10.57
CA ALA A 418 -4.66 28.85 -10.12
C ALA A 418 -5.87 29.40 -10.91
N GLU A 419 -5.90 29.20 -12.22
CA GLU A 419 -7.03 29.57 -13.10
C GLU A 419 -8.30 28.77 -12.78
N GLU A 420 -8.21 27.43 -12.68
CA GLU A 420 -9.34 26.56 -12.31
C GLU A 420 -9.87 26.91 -10.90
N ARG A 421 -8.98 27.31 -9.98
CA ARG A 421 -9.33 27.75 -8.62
C ARG A 421 -10.08 29.08 -8.64
N GLN A 422 -9.55 30.08 -9.33
CA GLN A 422 -10.18 31.40 -9.45
C GLN A 422 -11.51 31.32 -10.20
N SER A 423 -11.60 30.50 -11.26
CA SER A 423 -12.88 30.21 -11.93
C SER A 423 -13.87 29.45 -11.03
N ALA A 424 -13.42 28.70 -10.03
CA ALA A 424 -14.29 28.05 -9.04
C ALA A 424 -14.70 28.99 -7.90
N GLU A 425 -13.86 29.99 -7.56
CA GLU A 425 -14.22 31.08 -6.64
C GLU A 425 -15.28 32.00 -7.25
N LEU A 426 -15.27 32.22 -8.57
CA LEU A 426 -16.28 32.94 -9.35
C LEU A 426 -17.54 32.12 -9.71
N LYS A 427 -17.73 30.92 -9.15
CA LYS A 427 -19.00 30.20 -9.30
C LYS A 427 -20.06 30.76 -8.36
N ALA A 428 -21.25 30.99 -8.91
CA ALA A 428 -22.41 31.47 -8.19
C ALA A 428 -22.79 30.53 -7.03
N PRO A 429 -23.34 31.05 -5.93
CA PRO A 429 -23.80 30.25 -4.80
C PRO A 429 -25.13 29.51 -5.07
N SER A 430 -25.73 29.66 -6.25
CA SER A 430 -26.93 28.97 -6.71
C SER A 430 -26.60 27.65 -7.44
N TRP A 431 -27.63 26.88 -7.83
CA TRP A 431 -27.49 25.64 -8.59
C TRP A 431 -28.39 25.65 -9.84
N PRO A 432 -27.86 25.43 -11.07
CA PRO A 432 -26.46 25.12 -11.39
C PRO A 432 -25.46 26.28 -11.12
N PRO A 433 -24.21 25.99 -10.72
CA PRO A 433 -23.20 26.98 -10.37
C PRO A 433 -22.57 27.65 -11.62
N TRP A 434 -23.29 28.58 -12.22
CA TRP A 434 -22.83 29.44 -13.32
C TRP A 434 -21.73 30.43 -12.88
N LYS A 435 -20.99 31.02 -13.83
CA LYS A 435 -20.00 32.08 -13.53
C LYS A 435 -20.74 33.37 -13.16
N GLU A 436 -20.38 33.95 -12.02
CA GLU A 436 -20.85 35.24 -11.54
C GLU A 436 -19.65 36.18 -11.38
N ALA A 437 -19.71 37.37 -12.00
CA ALA A 437 -18.67 38.38 -11.88
C ALA A 437 -18.89 39.19 -10.58
N ARG A 438 -17.91 39.18 -9.68
CA ARG A 438 -17.98 39.92 -8.40
C ARG A 438 -17.34 41.30 -8.51
N LEU A 439 -16.32 41.42 -9.35
CA LEU A 439 -15.58 42.63 -9.67
C LEU A 439 -15.66 42.93 -11.16
N GLY A 440 -15.50 44.20 -11.56
CA GLY A 440 -15.49 44.58 -12.98
C GLY A 440 -14.41 43.84 -13.79
N ILE A 441 -13.28 43.51 -13.17
CA ILE A 441 -12.15 42.77 -13.76
C ILE A 441 -12.57 41.34 -14.16
N ASP A 442 -13.49 40.69 -13.41
CA ASP A 442 -13.95 39.32 -13.69
C ASP A 442 -14.72 39.20 -15.02
N THR A 443 -15.31 40.31 -15.48
CA THR A 443 -16.00 40.40 -16.77
C THR A 443 -15.00 40.43 -17.93
N GLN A 444 -13.90 41.15 -17.78
CA GLN A 444 -12.84 41.29 -18.78
C GLN A 444 -12.00 40.01 -18.92
N ARG A 445 -11.92 39.21 -17.86
CA ARG A 445 -11.08 37.99 -17.77
C ARG A 445 -11.50 36.82 -18.68
N GLY A 446 -12.61 36.93 -19.41
CA GLY A 446 -13.03 35.90 -20.37
C GLY A 446 -13.29 34.52 -19.72
N ASN A 447 -12.82 33.47 -20.40
CA ASN A 447 -13.18 32.07 -20.15
C ASN A 447 -12.03 31.19 -19.59
N GLU A 448 -10.95 31.80 -19.13
CA GLU A 448 -9.82 31.10 -18.49
C GLU A 448 -10.29 30.28 -17.28
N GLY A 449 -9.73 29.07 -17.09
CA GLY A 449 -10.07 28.18 -15.98
C GLY A 449 -11.47 27.53 -16.01
N ILE A 450 -12.43 28.02 -16.80
CA ILE A 450 -13.81 27.49 -16.84
C ILE A 450 -13.85 26.06 -17.41
N ILE A 451 -13.03 25.78 -18.43
CA ILE A 451 -12.86 24.44 -19.01
C ILE A 451 -11.62 23.81 -18.37
N SER A 452 -11.84 22.89 -17.42
CA SER A 452 -10.77 22.22 -16.68
C SER A 452 -9.87 21.38 -17.60
N ARG A 453 -8.63 21.12 -17.17
CA ARG A 453 -7.64 20.30 -17.92
C ARG A 453 -8.17 18.92 -18.30
N ALA A 454 -8.96 18.29 -17.43
CA ALA A 454 -9.59 17.01 -17.74
C ALA A 454 -10.67 17.13 -18.84
N MET A 455 -11.42 18.23 -18.85
CA MET A 455 -12.41 18.52 -19.89
C MET A 455 -11.75 18.87 -21.24
N ASN A 456 -10.61 19.58 -21.24
CA ASN A 456 -9.83 19.83 -22.44
C ASN A 456 -9.37 18.52 -23.12
N VAL A 457 -8.92 17.52 -22.35
CA VAL A 457 -8.56 16.19 -22.89
C VAL A 457 -9.81 15.41 -23.36
N LEU A 458 -10.98 15.60 -22.74
CA LEU A 458 -12.26 15.06 -23.23
C LEU A 458 -12.72 15.70 -24.56
N SER A 459 -12.40 16.97 -24.80
CA SER A 459 -12.64 17.65 -26.08
C SER A 459 -11.70 17.14 -27.16
N GLN A 460 -10.38 17.15 -26.91
CA GLN A 460 -9.36 16.60 -27.83
C GLN A 460 -9.64 15.14 -28.22
N MET A 461 -10.18 14.35 -27.30
CA MET A 461 -10.62 12.98 -27.57
C MET A 461 -11.81 12.92 -28.55
N LYS A 462 -12.78 13.84 -28.44
CA LYS A 462 -13.93 13.96 -29.33
C LYS A 462 -13.52 14.48 -30.71
N GLU A 463 -12.62 15.46 -30.75
CA GLU A 463 -11.98 16.00 -31.96
C GLU A 463 -11.19 14.91 -32.72
N ALA A 464 -10.49 14.03 -31.99
CA ALA A 464 -9.83 12.84 -32.54
C ALA A 464 -10.81 11.71 -33.00
N GLY A 465 -12.11 12.00 -33.10
CA GLY A 465 -13.13 11.08 -33.60
C GLY A 465 -13.65 10.07 -32.60
N TYR A 466 -13.26 10.14 -31.32
CA TYR A 466 -13.79 9.24 -30.28
C TYR A 466 -14.97 9.87 -29.53
N SER A 467 -16.19 9.54 -29.98
CA SER A 467 -17.43 9.85 -29.24
C SER A 467 -17.37 9.43 -27.77
N HIS A 468 -17.97 10.20 -26.87
CA HIS A 468 -18.05 9.84 -25.46
C HIS A 468 -18.89 8.56 -25.26
N GLN A 469 -18.61 7.82 -24.18
CA GLN A 469 -19.43 6.73 -23.66
C GLN A 469 -19.73 7.03 -22.18
N THR A 470 -20.50 6.18 -21.52
CA THR A 470 -20.93 6.34 -20.12
C THR A 470 -19.79 6.63 -19.13
N TRP A 471 -18.56 6.17 -19.40
CA TRP A 471 -17.39 6.49 -18.58
C TRP A 471 -16.87 7.92 -18.83
N GLU A 472 -16.81 8.35 -20.08
CA GLU A 472 -16.42 9.71 -20.48
C GLU A 472 -17.46 10.75 -20.05
N GLU A 473 -18.77 10.46 -20.17
CA GLU A 473 -19.85 11.33 -19.67
C GLU A 473 -19.75 11.51 -18.14
N MET A 474 -19.59 10.41 -17.40
CA MET A 474 -19.33 10.44 -15.96
C MET A 474 -18.07 11.25 -15.61
N CYS A 475 -17.04 11.26 -16.47
CA CYS A 475 -15.86 12.11 -16.28
C CYS A 475 -16.16 13.58 -16.57
N SER A 476 -16.96 13.91 -17.59
CA SER A 476 -17.41 15.29 -17.89
C SER A 476 -18.11 15.91 -16.68
N VAL A 477 -19.08 15.19 -16.11
CA VAL A 477 -19.86 15.63 -14.93
C VAL A 477 -18.94 15.92 -13.74
N LEU A 478 -17.88 15.14 -13.54
CA LEU A 478 -16.88 15.37 -12.49
C LEU A 478 -15.86 16.46 -12.86
N ALA A 479 -15.59 16.68 -14.15
CA ALA A 479 -14.67 17.69 -14.66
C ALA A 479 -15.26 19.11 -14.66
N GLY A 480 -16.57 19.24 -14.48
CA GLY A 480 -17.26 20.53 -14.30
C GLY A 480 -18.46 20.77 -15.24
N TRP A 481 -18.87 19.80 -16.05
CA TRP A 481 -19.89 19.97 -17.11
C TRP A 481 -20.80 18.74 -17.25
N ASP A 482 -22.10 18.92 -17.06
CA ASP A 482 -23.10 17.84 -17.18
C ASP A 482 -23.52 17.58 -18.65
N THR A 483 -24.24 16.49 -18.90
CA THR A 483 -24.62 16.01 -20.25
C THR A 483 -25.59 16.94 -20.98
N ASP A 484 -26.26 17.85 -20.27
CA ASP A 484 -27.12 18.89 -20.82
C ASP A 484 -26.36 20.22 -21.11
N GLY A 485 -25.07 20.28 -20.78
CA GLY A 485 -24.25 21.49 -20.90
C GLY A 485 -24.31 22.43 -19.69
N SER A 486 -25.00 22.07 -18.61
CA SER A 486 -24.99 22.85 -17.37
C SER A 486 -23.66 22.68 -16.61
N PRO A 487 -23.19 23.72 -15.88
CA PRO A 487 -21.97 23.65 -15.10
C PRO A 487 -22.18 22.85 -13.80
N THR A 488 -21.14 22.16 -13.35
CA THR A 488 -21.10 21.42 -12.07
C THR A 488 -19.88 21.82 -11.24
N VAL A 489 -19.73 21.25 -10.03
CA VAL A 489 -18.51 21.39 -9.22
C VAL A 489 -17.42 20.43 -9.72
N GLN A 490 -16.34 20.99 -10.26
CA GLN A 490 -15.13 20.24 -10.62
C GLN A 490 -14.59 19.49 -9.39
N THR A 491 -14.62 18.15 -9.44
CA THR A 491 -14.43 17.27 -8.28
C THR A 491 -13.24 16.34 -8.44
N ARG A 492 -12.18 16.58 -7.66
CA ARG A 492 -10.93 15.80 -7.59
C ARG A 492 -11.24 14.35 -7.24
N SER A 493 -11.00 13.42 -8.16
CA SER A 493 -11.50 12.04 -8.06
C SER A 493 -10.59 10.99 -8.69
N LEU A 494 -10.45 9.85 -8.01
CA LEU A 494 -9.63 8.71 -8.46
C LEU A 494 -10.44 7.80 -9.39
N VAL A 495 -10.69 8.26 -10.62
CA VAL A 495 -11.49 7.53 -11.59
C VAL A 495 -10.74 6.30 -12.13
N HIS A 496 -11.24 5.11 -11.86
CA HIS A 496 -10.69 3.86 -12.40
C HIS A 496 -11.51 3.38 -13.61
N GLN A 497 -10.84 2.86 -14.64
CA GLN A 497 -11.49 2.18 -15.77
C GLN A 497 -12.08 0.83 -15.30
N THR A 498 -13.32 0.82 -14.81
CA THR A 498 -13.98 -0.41 -14.36
C THR A 498 -14.52 -1.20 -15.56
N GLY A 499 -14.31 -2.52 -15.54
CA GLY A 499 -14.58 -3.39 -16.69
C GLY A 499 -16.05 -3.63 -17.06
N SER A 500 -16.99 -2.89 -16.46
CA SER A 500 -18.40 -2.78 -16.92
C SER A 500 -18.53 -1.50 -17.75
N LEU A 501 -18.42 -0.33 -17.10
CA LEU A 501 -18.49 1.00 -17.72
C LEU A 501 -17.57 1.17 -18.94
N SER A 502 -16.40 0.52 -18.93
CA SER A 502 -15.46 0.55 -20.05
C SER A 502 -15.77 -0.41 -21.22
N ARG A 503 -16.88 -1.17 -21.15
CA ARG A 503 -17.39 -2.11 -22.17
C ARG A 503 -18.81 -1.79 -22.65
N GLU A 504 -19.52 -0.92 -21.95
CA GLU A 504 -20.82 -0.41 -22.38
C GLU A 504 -20.59 0.49 -23.60
N HIS A 505 -20.98 -0.03 -24.78
CA HIS A 505 -20.77 0.64 -26.07
C HIS A 505 -21.90 1.60 -26.45
N ASN A 506 -23.04 1.52 -25.75
CA ASN A 506 -24.19 2.37 -25.96
C ASN A 506 -24.12 3.56 -24.97
N VAL A 507 -24.45 4.75 -25.43
CA VAL A 507 -24.63 5.92 -24.57
C VAL A 507 -25.98 5.78 -23.87
N ASP A 508 -25.98 5.93 -22.54
CA ASP A 508 -27.16 5.97 -21.70
C ASP A 508 -26.91 7.02 -20.63
N SER A 509 -27.34 8.26 -20.89
CA SER A 509 -27.15 9.39 -19.98
C SER A 509 -28.03 9.28 -18.71
N ASN A 510 -28.95 8.30 -18.66
CA ASN A 510 -29.70 7.93 -17.46
C ASN A 510 -29.00 6.83 -16.64
N HIS A 511 -27.86 6.30 -17.12
CA HIS A 511 -27.12 5.27 -16.43
C HIS A 511 -26.64 5.73 -15.04
N TYR A 512 -26.80 4.87 -14.03
CA TYR A 512 -26.57 5.22 -12.61
C TYR A 512 -25.18 5.81 -12.31
N ALA A 513 -24.16 5.54 -13.13
CA ALA A 513 -22.82 6.11 -12.97
C ALA A 513 -22.80 7.64 -13.20
N VAL A 514 -23.58 8.14 -14.15
CA VAL A 514 -23.72 9.58 -14.44
C VAL A 514 -24.42 10.27 -13.26
N TRP A 515 -25.49 9.67 -12.74
CA TRP A 515 -26.19 10.15 -11.55
C TRP A 515 -25.33 10.14 -10.27
N VAL A 516 -24.46 9.13 -10.08
CA VAL A 516 -23.46 9.12 -9.00
C VAL A 516 -22.40 10.21 -9.19
N ALA A 517 -22.07 10.58 -10.42
CA ALA A 517 -21.21 11.74 -10.68
C ALA A 517 -21.94 13.06 -10.34
N ARG A 518 -23.20 13.24 -10.75
CA ARG A 518 -24.03 14.43 -10.43
C ARG A 518 -24.09 14.68 -8.92
N ILE A 519 -24.50 13.67 -8.15
CA ILE A 519 -24.61 13.73 -6.69
C ILE A 519 -23.25 14.02 -6.01
N ARG A 520 -22.12 13.68 -6.64
CA ARG A 520 -20.78 14.01 -6.13
C ARG A 520 -20.34 15.42 -6.50
N ALA A 521 -20.63 15.86 -7.72
CA ALA A 521 -20.29 17.16 -8.30
C ALA A 521 -21.19 18.33 -7.81
N THR A 522 -21.83 18.18 -6.65
CA THR A 522 -22.48 19.26 -5.91
C THR A 522 -21.56 19.86 -4.83
N ARG A 523 -21.88 21.05 -4.34
CA ARG A 523 -21.22 21.72 -3.21
C ARG A 523 -21.91 21.39 -1.87
N THR A 524 -23.25 21.39 -1.82
CA THR A 524 -24.03 21.20 -0.57
C THR A 524 -24.79 19.87 -0.51
N VAL A 525 -25.38 19.59 0.66
CA VAL A 525 -26.31 18.45 0.86
C VAL A 525 -27.61 18.67 0.10
N ARG A 526 -28.19 19.88 0.14
CA ARG A 526 -29.46 20.23 -0.51
C ARG A 526 -29.43 20.00 -2.02
N GLU A 527 -28.35 20.44 -2.68
CA GLU A 527 -28.08 20.17 -4.09
C GLU A 527 -27.98 18.65 -4.37
N ALA A 528 -27.24 17.91 -3.54
CA ALA A 528 -27.10 16.45 -3.70
C ALA A 528 -28.44 15.72 -3.53
N TRP A 529 -29.29 16.21 -2.62
CA TRP A 529 -30.63 15.70 -2.39
C TRP A 529 -31.57 15.99 -3.56
N ALA A 530 -31.50 17.19 -4.16
CA ALA A 530 -32.23 17.51 -5.39
C ALA A 530 -31.87 16.55 -6.54
N CYS A 531 -30.59 16.26 -6.75
CA CYS A 531 -30.14 15.26 -7.74
C CYS A 531 -30.64 13.83 -7.41
N PHE A 532 -30.74 13.48 -6.12
CA PHE A 532 -31.27 12.18 -5.68
C PHE A 532 -32.79 12.06 -5.89
N LEU A 533 -33.56 13.12 -5.63
CA LEU A 533 -34.99 13.14 -5.93
C LEU A 533 -35.26 13.11 -7.44
N ALA A 534 -34.49 13.84 -8.25
CA ALA A 534 -34.59 13.79 -9.70
C ALA A 534 -34.37 12.37 -10.25
N TYR A 535 -33.42 11.61 -9.70
CA TYR A 535 -33.23 10.19 -10.04
C TYR A 535 -34.45 9.32 -9.70
N ARG A 536 -35.10 9.57 -8.54
CA ARG A 536 -36.30 8.85 -8.11
C ARG A 536 -37.52 9.20 -8.95
N ASP A 537 -37.72 10.47 -9.28
CA ASP A 537 -38.82 10.96 -10.12
C ASP A 537 -38.79 10.33 -11.54
N GLN A 538 -37.60 10.01 -12.06
CA GLN A 538 -37.43 9.29 -13.33
C GLN A 538 -37.71 7.77 -13.25
N ASN A 539 -38.11 7.24 -12.09
CA ASN A 539 -38.41 5.82 -11.85
C ASN A 539 -37.26 4.86 -12.24
N LEU A 540 -36.01 5.34 -12.20
CA LEU A 540 -34.83 4.56 -12.57
C LEU A 540 -34.53 3.47 -11.53
N PRO A 541 -33.99 2.30 -11.95
CA PRO A 541 -33.84 1.14 -11.09
C PRO A 541 -32.94 1.44 -9.90
N GLN A 542 -33.42 1.23 -8.67
CA GLN A 542 -32.64 1.52 -7.46
C GLN A 542 -31.27 0.82 -7.48
N LYS A 543 -30.18 1.60 -7.41
CA LYS A 543 -28.80 1.09 -7.41
C LYS A 543 -28.08 1.52 -6.13
N ALA A 544 -27.48 0.55 -5.45
CA ALA A 544 -26.72 0.75 -4.22
C ALA A 544 -25.72 1.94 -4.29
N ALA A 545 -25.05 2.13 -5.43
CA ALA A 545 -24.07 3.20 -5.61
C ALA A 545 -24.64 4.63 -5.43
N ILE A 546 -25.94 4.84 -5.67
CA ILE A 546 -26.60 6.15 -5.52
C ILE A 546 -26.89 6.45 -4.06
N HIS A 547 -27.47 5.50 -3.31
CA HIS A 547 -27.66 5.62 -1.86
C HIS A 547 -26.31 5.81 -1.14
N VAL A 548 -25.25 5.14 -1.61
CA VAL A 548 -23.87 5.36 -1.14
C VAL A 548 -23.39 6.79 -1.39
N ALA A 549 -23.67 7.38 -2.55
CA ALA A 549 -23.19 8.73 -2.89
C ALA A 549 -23.85 9.84 -2.04
N ILE A 550 -25.16 9.74 -1.77
CA ILE A 550 -25.86 10.70 -0.91
C ILE A 550 -25.53 10.47 0.59
N ALA A 551 -25.40 9.22 1.03
CA ALA A 551 -24.91 8.91 2.38
C ALA A 551 -23.46 9.37 2.60
N GLU A 552 -22.60 9.30 1.57
CA GLU A 552 -21.26 9.92 1.60
C GLU A 552 -21.38 11.42 1.90
N LYS A 553 -22.21 12.19 1.18
CA LYS A 553 -22.41 13.63 1.42
C LYS A 553 -22.89 13.92 2.85
N LEU A 554 -23.91 13.22 3.33
CA LEU A 554 -24.45 13.39 4.69
C LEU A 554 -23.40 13.13 5.77
N ILE A 555 -22.65 12.03 5.66
CA ILE A 555 -21.59 11.64 6.60
C ILE A 555 -20.44 12.66 6.62
N TYR A 556 -20.09 13.27 5.49
CA TYR A 556 -19.05 14.31 5.46
C TYR A 556 -19.53 15.68 5.94
N ARG A 557 -20.80 16.06 5.72
CA ARG A 557 -21.38 17.27 6.32
C ARG A 557 -21.34 17.20 7.85
N GLU A 558 -21.79 16.09 8.45
CA GLU A 558 -21.69 15.90 9.90
C GLU A 558 -20.24 15.99 10.41
N LYS A 559 -19.27 15.44 9.65
CA LYS A 559 -17.85 15.49 10.02
C LYS A 559 -17.24 16.89 9.92
N ALA A 560 -17.73 17.74 9.02
CA ALA A 560 -17.31 19.15 8.93
C ALA A 560 -17.84 19.96 10.13
N VAL A 561 -19.14 19.84 10.43
CA VAL A 561 -19.77 20.47 11.60
C VAL A 561 -19.08 20.05 12.91
N LYS A 562 -18.87 18.74 13.11
CA LYS A 562 -18.18 18.17 14.30
C LYS A 562 -16.70 18.55 14.43
N ARG A 563 -16.14 19.29 13.47
CA ARG A 563 -14.76 19.80 13.47
C ARG A 563 -14.66 21.33 13.47
N GLY A 564 -15.76 22.05 13.29
CA GLY A 564 -15.74 23.50 13.04
C GLY A 564 -15.03 23.87 11.74
N SER A 565 -14.97 22.95 10.76
CA SER A 565 -14.23 23.17 9.50
C SER A 565 -14.85 24.26 8.62
N ASP A 566 -16.15 24.53 8.78
CA ASP A 566 -16.93 25.52 8.02
C ASP A 566 -16.34 26.95 8.05
N HIS A 567 -15.55 27.30 9.07
CA HIS A 567 -14.88 28.61 9.21
C HIS A 567 -13.36 28.54 9.11
N LYS A 568 -12.77 27.36 8.87
CA LYS A 568 -11.31 27.13 8.92
C LYS A 568 -10.73 26.36 7.73
N SER A 569 -11.53 26.05 6.71
CA SER A 569 -11.06 25.40 5.49
C SER A 569 -10.74 26.42 4.40
N SER A 570 -9.55 26.30 3.80
CA SER A 570 -9.12 27.03 2.59
C SER A 570 -9.43 26.28 1.28
N ALA A 571 -10.02 25.08 1.38
CA ALA A 571 -10.33 24.22 0.23
C ALA A 571 -11.62 24.68 -0.47
N LEU A 572 -11.66 24.58 -1.80
CA LEU A 572 -12.85 24.90 -2.56
C LEU A 572 -13.75 23.67 -2.76
N PRO A 573 -15.03 23.88 -3.10
CA PRO A 573 -15.93 22.81 -3.50
C PRO A 573 -15.28 21.85 -4.51
N GLY A 574 -15.30 20.56 -4.18
CA GLY A 574 -14.74 19.48 -5.00
C GLY A 574 -13.23 19.24 -4.87
N ASP A 575 -12.46 20.04 -4.12
CA ASP A 575 -11.04 19.71 -3.84
C ASP A 575 -10.90 18.57 -2.83
N GLY A 576 -11.79 18.57 -1.83
CA GLY A 576 -11.85 17.59 -0.74
C GLY A 576 -13.09 16.68 -0.80
N ARG A 577 -13.36 16.00 0.32
CA ARG A 577 -14.62 15.27 0.56
C ARG A 577 -15.60 16.03 1.44
N GLU A 578 -15.23 17.22 1.88
CA GLU A 578 -16.10 18.09 2.67
C GLU A 578 -17.32 18.57 1.87
N VAL A 579 -18.35 18.96 2.62
CA VAL A 579 -19.62 19.44 2.10
C VAL A 579 -19.90 20.76 2.80
N HIS A 580 -19.95 21.82 2.00
CA HIS A 580 -20.02 23.19 2.50
C HIS A 580 -21.41 23.48 3.10
N PRO A 581 -21.52 24.50 3.98
CA PRO A 581 -22.82 24.99 4.43
C PRO A 581 -23.69 25.48 3.26
N GLU A 582 -25.00 25.56 3.51
CA GLU A 582 -25.98 26.09 2.57
C GLU A 582 -25.80 27.62 2.40
N PRO A 583 -26.17 28.21 1.24
CA PRO A 583 -26.01 29.64 1.01
C PRO A 583 -26.87 30.46 1.98
N ALA A 584 -26.32 31.56 2.49
CA ALA A 584 -27.03 32.46 3.41
C ALA A 584 -28.18 33.25 2.75
N SER A 585 -28.21 33.30 1.41
CA SER A 585 -29.25 33.95 0.62
C SER A 585 -30.31 32.95 0.19
N ALA A 586 -31.57 33.24 0.52
CA ALA A 586 -32.73 32.42 0.13
C ALA A 586 -32.99 32.43 -1.39
N ARG A 587 -32.37 33.33 -2.17
CA ARG A 587 -32.45 33.33 -3.64
C ARG A 587 -31.59 32.23 -4.28
N ASP A 588 -30.50 31.86 -3.61
CA ASP A 588 -29.50 30.91 -4.09
C ASP A 588 -29.75 29.49 -3.56
N LEU A 589 -30.67 29.37 -2.60
CA LEU A 589 -31.10 28.12 -2.00
C LEU A 589 -32.04 27.37 -2.96
N ILE A 590 -31.59 26.19 -3.42
CA ILE A 590 -32.37 25.34 -4.33
C ILE A 590 -33.67 24.85 -3.65
N TYR A 591 -34.81 25.03 -4.33
CA TYR A 591 -36.08 24.44 -3.90
C TYR A 591 -36.06 22.92 -4.07
N VAL A 592 -36.53 22.19 -3.05
CA VAL A 592 -36.59 20.73 -3.06
C VAL A 592 -37.92 20.28 -2.46
N LYS A 593 -38.55 19.24 -3.04
CA LYS A 593 -39.87 18.73 -2.64
C LYS A 593 -39.91 18.21 -1.20
N THR A 594 -38.79 17.75 -0.68
CA THR A 594 -38.60 17.32 0.72
C THR A 594 -37.24 17.77 1.21
N GLU A 595 -37.15 18.13 2.49
CA GLU A 595 -35.87 18.44 3.14
C GLU A 595 -34.95 17.20 3.22
N PRO A 596 -33.61 17.38 3.24
CA PRO A 596 -32.68 16.28 3.37
C PRO A 596 -32.71 15.70 4.81
N PRO A 597 -32.93 14.38 4.99
CA PRO A 597 -32.93 13.74 6.31
C PRO A 597 -31.53 13.71 6.95
N SER A 598 -31.46 13.48 8.27
CA SER A 598 -30.17 13.27 8.94
C SER A 598 -29.46 12.00 8.45
N SER A 599 -28.15 11.87 8.69
CA SER A 599 -27.43 10.67 8.23
C SER A 599 -27.93 9.39 8.90
N GLN A 600 -28.49 9.48 10.11
CA GLN A 600 -29.01 8.32 10.84
C GLN A 600 -30.40 7.93 10.33
N GLU A 601 -31.31 8.89 10.14
CA GLU A 601 -32.62 8.67 9.51
C GLU A 601 -32.47 8.05 8.11
N PHE A 602 -31.58 8.61 7.28
CA PHE A 602 -31.37 8.10 5.92
C PHE A 602 -30.81 6.67 5.93
N LEU A 603 -29.87 6.37 6.85
CA LEU A 603 -29.30 5.03 6.97
C LEU A 603 -30.34 4.02 7.46
N ASP A 604 -31.13 4.35 8.49
CA ASP A 604 -32.16 3.45 9.00
C ASP A 604 -33.33 3.29 8.02
N GLN A 605 -33.64 4.31 7.21
CA GLN A 605 -34.56 4.17 6.07
C GLN A 605 -34.03 3.14 5.06
N ILE A 606 -32.83 3.33 4.50
CA ILE A 606 -32.35 2.40 3.45
C ILE A 606 -32.12 0.98 3.98
N LEU A 607 -31.71 0.83 5.24
CA LEU A 607 -31.61 -0.48 5.90
C LEU A 607 -32.98 -1.17 6.02
N SER A 608 -34.04 -0.40 6.28
CA SER A 608 -35.43 -0.90 6.29
C SER A 608 -35.93 -1.24 4.89
N ASP A 609 -35.52 -0.47 3.86
CA ASP A 609 -35.73 -0.79 2.44
C ASP A 609 -34.92 -2.02 1.95
N GLY A 610 -34.17 -2.69 2.85
CA GLY A 610 -33.41 -3.91 2.56
C GLY A 610 -32.03 -3.68 1.92
N PHE A 611 -31.54 -2.44 1.86
CA PHE A 611 -30.18 -2.15 1.40
C PHE A 611 -29.14 -2.76 2.35
N ARG A 612 -28.18 -3.52 1.80
CA ARG A 612 -27.05 -4.08 2.57
C ARG A 612 -25.76 -3.28 2.37
N PRO A 613 -25.23 -2.59 3.40
CA PRO A 613 -23.96 -1.88 3.28
C PRO A 613 -22.81 -2.86 3.01
N SER A 614 -22.05 -2.57 1.96
CA SER A 614 -21.02 -3.48 1.45
C SER A 614 -19.69 -2.79 1.15
N GLY A 615 -18.62 -3.57 1.21
CA GLY A 615 -17.28 -3.15 0.81
C GLY A 615 -16.84 -1.79 1.36
N ARG A 616 -16.50 -0.84 0.48
CA ARG A 616 -15.97 0.49 0.86
C ARG A 616 -16.99 1.35 1.61
N PHE A 617 -18.29 1.13 1.40
CA PHE A 617 -19.32 1.88 2.13
C PHE A 617 -19.47 1.38 3.56
N LEU A 618 -19.51 0.06 3.77
CA LEU A 618 -19.46 -0.55 5.10
C LEU A 618 -18.22 -0.07 5.87
N ALA A 619 -17.06 -0.02 5.21
CA ALA A 619 -15.84 0.54 5.81
C ALA A 619 -16.00 2.03 6.17
N LEU A 620 -16.60 2.87 5.31
CA LEU A 620 -16.86 4.28 5.63
C LEU A 620 -17.81 4.45 6.83
N LEU A 621 -18.84 3.61 6.95
CA LEU A 621 -19.76 3.61 8.09
C LEU A 621 -19.03 3.29 9.40
N LEU A 622 -18.29 2.18 9.45
CA LEU A 622 -17.45 1.77 10.59
C LEU A 622 -16.33 2.79 10.88
N GLU A 623 -15.84 3.51 9.86
CA GLU A 623 -14.89 4.61 10.00
C GLU A 623 -15.51 5.93 10.48
N SER A 624 -16.84 6.03 10.52
CA SER A 624 -17.60 7.25 10.87
C SER A 624 -18.26 7.20 12.24
N THR A 625 -18.63 6.01 12.71
CA THR A 625 -19.25 5.82 14.03
C THR A 625 -18.21 5.84 15.15
N SER A 626 -18.61 6.42 16.28
CA SER A 626 -17.95 6.29 17.58
C SER A 626 -18.67 5.30 18.51
N ASN A 627 -19.99 5.12 18.31
CA ASN A 627 -20.83 4.18 19.04
C ASN A 627 -20.62 2.75 18.52
N PHE A 628 -20.25 1.83 19.42
CA PHE A 628 -19.98 0.43 19.08
C PHE A 628 -21.25 -0.33 18.68
N ARG A 629 -22.38 -0.11 19.36
CA ARG A 629 -23.68 -0.76 19.07
C ARG A 629 -24.15 -0.46 17.64
N LEU A 630 -24.00 0.79 17.18
CA LEU A 630 -24.31 1.15 15.79
C LEU A 630 -23.34 0.49 14.78
N GLY A 631 -22.06 0.37 15.12
CA GLY A 631 -21.10 -0.36 14.29
C GLY A 631 -21.43 -1.86 14.17
N VAL A 632 -21.88 -2.50 15.25
CA VAL A 632 -22.36 -3.89 15.23
C VAL A 632 -23.66 -4.02 14.43
N LYS A 633 -24.63 -3.09 14.59
CA LYS A 633 -25.84 -3.01 13.75
C LYS A 633 -25.47 -2.99 12.25
N TYR A 634 -24.51 -2.15 11.85
CA TYR A 634 -24.07 -2.07 10.45
C TYR A 634 -23.32 -3.32 9.96
N LEU A 635 -22.70 -4.11 10.84
CA LEU A 635 -22.16 -5.44 10.47
C LEU A 635 -23.29 -6.47 10.27
N GLN A 636 -24.30 -6.48 11.14
CA GLN A 636 -25.43 -7.42 11.08
C GLN A 636 -26.25 -7.28 9.79
N TYR A 637 -26.43 -6.06 9.28
CA TYR A 637 -27.14 -5.82 8.00
C TYR A 637 -26.26 -5.90 6.74
N SER A 638 -24.97 -6.25 6.85
CA SER A 638 -23.99 -6.12 5.75
C SER A 638 -24.02 -7.25 4.70
N ASP A 639 -23.05 -7.24 3.77
CA ASP A 639 -22.76 -8.33 2.83
C ASP A 639 -21.79 -9.40 3.38
N LEU A 640 -21.42 -9.32 4.66
CA LEU A 640 -20.57 -10.31 5.32
C LEU A 640 -21.35 -11.58 5.70
N THR A 641 -20.64 -12.71 5.87
CA THR A 641 -21.25 -13.95 6.38
C THR A 641 -21.29 -13.96 7.90
N ASP A 642 -22.24 -14.70 8.49
CA ASP A 642 -22.37 -14.81 9.94
C ASP A 642 -21.07 -15.32 10.60
N GLU A 643 -20.38 -16.29 9.96
CA GLU A 643 -19.04 -16.77 10.35
C GLU A 643 -17.96 -15.66 10.44
N GLN A 644 -18.06 -14.63 9.59
CA GLN A 644 -17.14 -13.49 9.62
C GLN A 644 -17.53 -12.50 10.73
N ILE A 645 -18.83 -12.30 10.94
CA ILE A 645 -19.36 -11.41 11.98
C ILE A 645 -19.05 -12.00 13.37
N THR A 646 -19.28 -13.30 13.59
CA THR A 646 -18.89 -13.99 14.82
C THR A 646 -17.37 -13.92 15.01
N ALA A 647 -16.55 -14.26 14.01
CA ALA A 647 -15.10 -14.23 14.18
C ALA A 647 -14.51 -12.83 14.47
N LEU A 648 -15.18 -11.75 14.05
CA LEU A 648 -14.87 -10.36 14.42
C LEU A 648 -15.36 -10.00 15.83
N CYS A 649 -16.48 -10.56 16.29
CA CYS A 649 -17.10 -10.23 17.57
C CYS A 649 -16.70 -11.15 18.73
N THR A 650 -16.32 -12.42 18.51
CA THR A 650 -15.93 -13.35 19.58
C THR A 650 -14.67 -12.86 20.31
N PRO A 651 -14.67 -12.77 21.65
CA PRO A 651 -13.52 -12.29 22.41
C PRO A 651 -12.43 -13.38 22.53
N TRP A 652 -11.34 -13.24 21.78
CA TRP A 652 -10.26 -14.25 21.65
C TRP A 652 -9.35 -14.43 22.91
N TYR A 653 -9.87 -14.30 24.13
CA TYR A 653 -9.15 -14.61 25.38
C TYR A 653 -9.38 -16.04 25.87
N GLN A 654 -10.59 -16.57 25.73
CA GLN A 654 -10.85 -18.01 25.85
C GLN A 654 -10.32 -18.72 24.60
N GLN A 655 -10.07 -20.03 24.68
CA GLN A 655 -9.66 -20.82 23.53
C GLN A 655 -10.90 -21.49 22.89
N PRO A 656 -11.39 -21.04 21.71
CA PRO A 656 -12.44 -21.78 21.00
C PRO A 656 -11.89 -23.12 20.51
N GLY A 657 -12.75 -24.12 20.34
CA GLY A 657 -12.40 -25.32 19.58
C GLY A 657 -12.04 -24.98 18.14
N ASP A 658 -12.89 -24.18 17.49
CA ASP A 658 -12.87 -23.95 16.04
C ASP A 658 -11.98 -22.78 15.59
N LYS A 659 -10.83 -22.60 16.25
CA LYS A 659 -9.83 -21.56 15.90
C LYS A 659 -9.45 -21.58 14.43
N ALA A 660 -9.36 -22.78 13.84
CA ALA A 660 -8.93 -22.95 12.46
C ALA A 660 -9.91 -22.31 11.45
N ASP A 661 -11.21 -22.38 11.72
CA ASP A 661 -12.26 -21.94 10.79
C ASP A 661 -12.58 -20.46 10.97
N HIS A 662 -12.63 -19.97 12.22
CA HIS A 662 -12.67 -18.53 12.50
C HIS A 662 -11.46 -17.78 11.89
N ILE A 663 -10.25 -18.38 11.87
CA ILE A 663 -9.09 -17.81 11.17
C ILE A 663 -9.27 -17.81 9.65
N LYS A 664 -9.90 -18.83 9.03
CA LYS A 664 -10.23 -18.83 7.59
C LYS A 664 -11.26 -17.75 7.26
N ALA A 665 -12.31 -17.62 8.07
CA ALA A 665 -13.34 -16.59 7.92
C ALA A 665 -12.70 -15.19 7.98
N LEU A 666 -11.88 -14.90 9.00
CA LEU A 666 -11.14 -13.64 9.10
C LEU A 666 -10.17 -13.42 7.92
N GLN A 667 -9.47 -14.45 7.43
CA GLN A 667 -8.59 -14.34 6.26
C GLN A 667 -9.34 -14.10 4.93
N SER A 668 -10.64 -14.40 4.87
CA SER A 668 -11.48 -14.11 3.70
C SER A 668 -11.96 -12.65 3.64
N LEU A 669 -11.89 -11.91 4.75
CA LEU A 669 -12.35 -10.52 4.84
C LEU A 669 -11.47 -9.53 4.03
N PRO A 670 -12.06 -8.48 3.45
CA PRO A 670 -11.28 -7.41 2.85
C PRO A 670 -10.48 -6.63 3.90
N ASN A 671 -9.16 -6.52 3.71
CA ASN A 671 -8.22 -5.80 4.59
C ASN A 671 -8.65 -4.40 5.04
N PHE A 672 -9.45 -3.68 4.24
CA PHE A 672 -9.95 -2.34 4.56
C PHE A 672 -11.20 -2.35 5.46
N VAL A 673 -12.06 -3.36 5.36
CA VAL A 673 -13.18 -3.55 6.32
C VAL A 673 -12.61 -3.94 7.68
N PHE A 674 -11.64 -4.85 7.70
CA PHE A 674 -10.91 -5.22 8.91
C PHE A 674 -10.23 -3.99 9.55
N ALA A 675 -9.54 -3.15 8.78
CA ALA A 675 -8.93 -1.92 9.30
C ALA A 675 -9.98 -0.92 9.84
N ALA A 676 -11.14 -0.78 9.18
CA ALA A 676 -12.23 0.06 9.66
C ALA A 676 -12.87 -0.47 10.97
N PHE A 677 -13.01 -1.78 11.13
CA PHE A 677 -13.48 -2.39 12.39
C PHE A 677 -12.46 -2.22 13.53
N ILE A 678 -11.15 -2.36 13.23
CA ILE A 678 -10.09 -2.02 14.19
C ILE A 678 -10.17 -0.53 14.57
N LYS A 679 -10.46 0.38 13.62
CA LYS A 679 -10.69 1.80 13.88
C LYS A 679 -11.94 2.05 14.75
N LEU A 680 -13.02 1.30 14.56
CA LEU A 680 -14.22 1.37 15.41
C LEU A 680 -13.88 1.02 16.87
N LEU A 681 -13.29 -0.17 17.11
CA LEU A 681 -12.83 -0.60 18.44
C LEU A 681 -11.90 0.43 19.11
N CYS A 682 -11.01 1.00 18.29
CA CYS A 682 -10.12 2.09 18.66
C CYS A 682 -10.84 3.41 19.02
N SER A 683 -11.94 3.75 18.33
CA SER A 683 -12.68 5.00 18.57
C SER A 683 -13.58 4.92 19.81
N SER A 684 -14.28 3.81 19.99
CA SER A 684 -15.22 3.60 21.10
C SER A 684 -14.53 3.50 22.47
N PHE A 685 -13.23 3.18 22.49
CA PHE A 685 -12.37 3.23 23.69
C PHE A 685 -12.40 4.60 24.39
N PHE A 686 -12.55 5.70 23.64
CA PHE A 686 -12.65 7.05 24.20
C PHE A 686 -14.05 7.42 24.72
N VAL A 687 -15.02 6.51 24.58
CA VAL A 687 -16.43 6.67 25.00
C VAL A 687 -16.71 5.82 26.24
N THR A 688 -16.27 4.55 26.27
CA THR A 688 -16.34 3.66 27.45
C THR A 688 -15.73 4.29 28.69
N ALA A 689 -14.67 5.08 28.47
CA ALA A 689 -14.04 5.98 29.42
C ALA A 689 -14.98 6.57 30.48
N LYS A 690 -16.15 7.08 30.09
CA LYS A 690 -17.07 7.78 31.01
C LYS A 690 -17.96 6.87 31.87
N SER A 691 -17.91 5.55 31.67
CA SER A 691 -18.82 4.57 32.30
C SER A 691 -18.09 3.58 33.23
N VAL A 692 -16.78 3.42 33.09
CA VAL A 692 -16.03 2.39 33.83
C VAL A 692 -15.85 2.80 35.30
N ALA A 693 -16.45 2.00 36.19
CA ALA A 693 -16.31 2.15 37.64
C ALA A 693 -14.83 2.18 38.09
N PRO A 694 -14.47 2.96 39.13
CA PRO A 694 -13.09 3.30 39.50
C PRO A 694 -12.33 2.16 40.23
N ARG A 695 -12.45 0.93 39.74
CA ARG A 695 -11.83 -0.30 40.29
C ARG A 695 -11.10 -1.16 39.26
N THR A 696 -10.94 -0.70 38.03
CA THR A 696 -10.10 -1.39 37.03
C THR A 696 -8.63 -0.95 37.16
N PRO A 697 -7.66 -1.85 37.43
CA PRO A 697 -6.27 -1.43 37.61
C PRO A 697 -5.66 -0.90 36.30
N LEU A 698 -4.87 0.17 36.40
CA LEU A 698 -4.37 0.96 35.26
C LEU A 698 -3.65 0.13 34.17
N LEU A 699 -2.96 -0.95 34.56
CA LEU A 699 -2.31 -1.90 33.65
C LEU A 699 -3.25 -2.62 32.67
N TYR A 700 -4.55 -2.79 33.00
CA TYR A 700 -5.50 -3.48 32.11
C TYR A 700 -5.81 -2.70 30.82
N HIS A 701 -5.45 -1.42 30.76
CA HIS A 701 -5.52 -0.62 29.54
C HIS A 701 -4.35 -0.85 28.57
N PHE A 702 -3.33 -1.64 28.95
CA PHE A 702 -2.09 -1.87 28.19
C PHE A 702 -1.93 -3.34 27.74
N PRO A 703 -2.64 -3.76 26.68
CA PRO A 703 -2.79 -5.16 26.29
C PRO A 703 -1.55 -5.84 25.67
N VAL A 704 -0.52 -5.10 25.23
CA VAL A 704 0.77 -5.70 24.85
C VAL A 704 1.67 -5.89 26.07
N LEU A 705 1.79 -4.89 26.95
CA LEU A 705 2.55 -4.98 28.20
C LEU A 705 2.00 -6.03 29.19
N MET A 706 0.72 -6.38 29.09
CA MET A 706 0.07 -7.43 29.90
C MET A 706 0.01 -8.82 29.24
N ALA A 707 0.42 -8.97 27.97
CA ALA A 707 0.12 -10.11 27.10
C ALA A 707 0.67 -11.50 27.54
N GLY A 708 1.41 -11.59 28.65
CA GLY A 708 1.94 -12.83 29.21
C GLY A 708 1.96 -12.89 30.74
N LYS A 709 1.18 -12.05 31.44
CA LYS A 709 1.25 -11.92 32.91
C LYS A 709 0.10 -12.56 33.67
N GLN A 710 -1.14 -12.35 33.23
CA GLN A 710 -2.35 -12.92 33.83
C GLN A 710 -3.42 -13.16 32.73
N SER A 711 -4.22 -14.22 32.88
CA SER A 711 -5.51 -14.27 32.17
C SER A 711 -6.49 -13.33 32.86
N PRO A 712 -7.19 -12.45 32.13
CA PRO A 712 -8.38 -11.80 32.66
C PRO A 712 -9.40 -12.87 33.09
N GLY A 713 -10.15 -12.59 34.16
CA GLY A 713 -11.28 -13.44 34.57
C GLY A 713 -12.38 -13.48 33.50
N PRO A 714 -13.17 -14.58 33.45
CA PRO A 714 -14.29 -14.70 32.53
C PRO A 714 -15.34 -13.64 32.86
N MET A 715 -15.76 -12.90 31.85
CA MET A 715 -16.87 -11.95 31.88
C MET A 715 -17.43 -11.87 30.45
N SER A 716 -18.75 -11.71 30.32
CA SER A 716 -19.58 -12.11 29.18
C SER A 716 -19.05 -11.82 27.77
N ASP A 717 -19.55 -12.60 26.80
CA ASP A 717 -19.30 -12.37 25.37
C ASP A 717 -19.59 -10.93 24.94
N ILE A 718 -18.88 -10.45 23.92
CA ILE A 718 -19.09 -9.13 23.30
C ILE A 718 -20.52 -8.97 22.75
N SER A 719 -21.21 -10.08 22.44
CA SER A 719 -22.62 -10.13 22.05
C SER A 719 -23.63 -10.29 23.20
N GLY A 720 -23.15 -10.48 24.44
CA GLY A 720 -23.96 -10.77 25.63
C GLY A 720 -24.10 -9.61 26.61
N LEU A 721 -24.18 -8.38 26.10
CA LEU A 721 -24.53 -7.17 26.87
C LEU A 721 -26.05 -6.99 26.84
N ASN A 722 -26.72 -7.16 27.99
CA ASN A 722 -28.18 -7.03 28.13
C ASN A 722 -28.70 -5.69 27.59
N GLU A 723 -29.93 -5.68 27.07
CA GLU A 723 -30.57 -4.46 26.54
C GLU A 723 -30.89 -3.40 27.62
N GLU A 724 -30.84 -3.79 28.89
CA GLU A 724 -31.31 -3.02 30.06
C GLU A 724 -30.32 -1.92 30.52
N LEU A 725 -29.03 -2.03 30.17
CA LEU A 725 -28.00 -1.05 30.52
C LEU A 725 -27.46 -0.38 29.26
N GLY A 726 -27.73 0.92 29.11
CA GLY A 726 -27.39 1.73 27.94
C GLY A 726 -25.90 2.04 27.75
N GLU A 727 -24.98 1.16 28.16
CA GLU A 727 -23.54 1.39 28.06
C GLU A 727 -23.06 1.40 26.58
N PRO A 728 -22.32 2.43 26.13
CA PRO A 728 -22.09 2.64 24.70
C PRO A 728 -21.02 1.75 24.04
N CYS A 729 -20.19 1.00 24.81
CA CYS A 729 -19.18 0.05 24.30
C CYS A 729 -18.57 -0.82 25.44
N HIS A 730 -17.92 -1.92 25.08
CA HIS A 730 -17.22 -2.84 25.99
C HIS A 730 -15.81 -2.34 26.40
N PRO A 731 -15.43 -2.36 27.71
CA PRO A 731 -14.15 -1.83 28.21
C PRO A 731 -12.85 -2.56 27.79
N ARG A 732 -12.90 -3.57 26.90
CA ARG A 732 -11.72 -4.32 26.41
C ARG A 732 -11.49 -4.13 24.89
N SER A 733 -12.09 -3.11 24.25
CA SER A 733 -12.04 -2.92 22.79
C SER A 733 -10.62 -2.87 22.19
N LEU A 734 -9.69 -2.14 22.83
CA LEU A 734 -8.29 -2.05 22.42
C LEU A 734 -7.54 -3.39 22.58
N TRP A 735 -7.85 -4.15 23.64
CA TRP A 735 -7.30 -5.49 23.87
C TRP A 735 -7.73 -6.45 22.75
N HIS A 736 -9.03 -6.44 22.41
CA HIS A 736 -9.61 -7.24 21.32
C HIS A 736 -9.00 -6.87 19.95
N ALA A 737 -8.90 -5.58 19.64
CA ALA A 737 -8.27 -5.09 18.40
C ALA A 737 -6.82 -5.59 18.26
N ILE A 738 -6.04 -5.56 19.34
CA ILE A 738 -4.66 -6.03 19.36
C ILE A 738 -4.57 -7.56 19.25
N GLN A 739 -5.52 -8.35 19.77
CA GLN A 739 -5.55 -9.79 19.52
C GLN A 739 -5.94 -10.13 18.08
N LEU A 740 -6.97 -9.50 17.51
CA LEU A 740 -7.34 -9.70 16.11
C LEU A 740 -6.16 -9.41 15.17
N VAL A 741 -5.41 -8.33 15.42
CA VAL A 741 -4.17 -8.00 14.69
C VAL A 741 -3.04 -9.01 14.97
N LYS A 742 -2.90 -9.51 16.21
CA LYS A 742 -1.93 -10.57 16.55
C LYS A 742 -2.23 -11.87 15.77
N LEU A 743 -3.49 -12.28 15.71
CA LEU A 743 -3.98 -13.52 15.09
C LEU A 743 -3.91 -13.49 13.55
N LEU A 744 -4.58 -12.53 12.91
CA LEU A 744 -4.69 -12.46 11.45
C LEU A 744 -3.33 -12.23 10.77
N LYS A 745 -2.39 -11.57 11.47
CA LYS A 745 -1.12 -11.07 10.90
C LYS A 745 -1.37 -10.21 9.64
N PRO A 746 -2.17 -9.12 9.74
CA PRO A 746 -2.57 -8.33 8.59
C PRO A 746 -1.36 -7.73 7.88
N ALA A 747 -1.28 -7.94 6.56
CA ALA A 747 -0.46 -7.15 5.65
C ALA A 747 -1.04 -5.74 5.40
N CYS A 748 -1.96 -5.28 6.27
CA CYS A 748 -2.64 -4.00 6.19
C CYS A 748 -2.05 -3.04 7.22
N HIS A 749 -1.21 -2.12 6.77
CA HIS A 749 -0.61 -1.07 7.61
C HIS A 749 -1.65 -0.20 8.34
N GLN A 750 -2.84 -0.01 7.77
CA GLN A 750 -3.89 0.85 8.32
C GLN A 750 -4.36 0.40 9.72
N ALA A 751 -4.53 -0.91 9.94
CA ALA A 751 -4.94 -1.44 11.25
C ALA A 751 -3.93 -1.09 12.36
N TRP A 752 -2.62 -1.22 12.09
CA TRP A 752 -1.56 -0.79 13.00
C TRP A 752 -1.52 0.74 13.17
N SER A 753 -1.76 1.47 12.08
CA SER A 753 -1.80 2.95 12.10
C SER A 753 -2.92 3.46 13.01
N HIS A 754 -4.08 2.78 13.04
CA HIS A 754 -5.18 3.14 13.95
C HIS A 754 -4.83 2.88 15.43
N ILE A 755 -4.12 1.79 15.74
CA ILE A 755 -3.66 1.47 17.10
C ILE A 755 -2.59 2.47 17.59
N LEU A 756 -1.63 2.84 16.74
CA LEU A 756 -0.64 3.88 17.11
C LEU A 756 -1.29 5.27 17.26
N ASN A 757 -2.31 5.57 16.46
CA ASN A 757 -3.07 6.83 16.55
C ASN A 757 -3.90 6.92 17.85
N THR A 758 -4.53 5.85 18.34
CA THR A 758 -5.27 5.91 19.62
C THR A 758 -4.36 6.09 20.82
N LEU A 759 -3.26 5.34 20.87
CA LEU A 759 -2.24 5.48 21.91
C LEU A 759 -1.75 6.95 21.95
N SER A 760 -1.36 7.50 20.79
CA SER A 760 -0.85 8.87 20.64
C SER A 760 -1.90 10.00 20.62
N GLN A 761 -3.22 9.77 20.71
CA GLN A 761 -4.21 10.85 20.56
C GLN A 761 -4.31 11.81 21.77
N LYS A 762 -4.54 13.11 21.52
CA LYS A 762 -4.53 14.21 22.52
C LYS A 762 -5.91 14.55 23.10
N SER A 763 -6.93 13.73 22.84
CA SER A 763 -8.37 14.05 22.97
C SER A 763 -8.78 14.77 24.25
N THR A 764 -9.62 15.80 24.13
CA THR A 764 -10.27 16.49 25.25
C THR A 764 -11.13 15.56 26.10
N SER A 765 -11.75 14.53 25.50
CA SER A 765 -12.44 13.46 26.24
C SER A 765 -11.49 12.69 27.17
N ARG A 766 -10.18 12.64 26.86
CA ARG A 766 -9.15 12.01 27.71
C ARG A 766 -8.89 12.83 28.99
N ARG A 767 -9.00 14.18 28.95
CA ARG A 767 -8.97 15.03 30.15
C ARG A 767 -10.19 14.78 31.06
N SER A 768 -11.37 14.61 30.44
CA SER A 768 -12.61 14.23 31.16
C SER A 768 -12.56 12.81 31.73
N TRP A 769 -11.94 11.87 31.01
CA TRP A 769 -11.79 10.48 31.46
C TRP A 769 -10.86 10.34 32.67
N ILE A 770 -9.68 10.95 32.59
CA ILE A 770 -8.64 10.80 33.61
C ILE A 770 -9.11 11.39 34.95
N ARG A 771 -9.87 12.50 34.90
CA ARG A 771 -10.57 13.07 36.07
C ARG A 771 -11.71 12.21 36.65
N SER A 772 -12.10 11.10 35.99
CA SER A 772 -13.28 10.29 36.34
C SER A 772 -12.96 8.84 36.72
N CYS A 773 -11.87 8.25 36.21
CA CYS A 773 -11.47 6.88 36.54
C CYS A 773 -10.25 6.80 37.47
N LEU A 774 -9.53 7.90 37.67
CA LEU A 774 -8.44 8.02 38.63
C LEU A 774 -8.84 9.07 39.68
N SER A 775 -8.44 8.86 40.94
CA SER A 775 -8.47 9.93 41.93
C SER A 775 -7.57 11.05 41.39
N GLY A 776 -8.08 12.27 41.28
CA GLY A 776 -7.69 13.22 40.23
C GLY A 776 -6.30 13.88 40.34
N THR A 777 -5.22 13.11 40.47
CA THR A 777 -3.85 13.62 40.49
C THR A 777 -3.30 13.84 39.07
N LEU A 778 -2.46 14.88 38.90
CA LEU A 778 -1.68 15.07 37.67
C LEU A 778 -0.63 13.96 37.48
N ARG A 779 -0.09 13.46 38.60
CA ARG A 779 0.89 12.37 38.67
C ARG A 779 0.42 11.10 37.95
N ASP A 780 -0.81 10.64 38.19
CA ASP A 780 -1.34 9.43 37.54
C ASP A 780 -1.59 9.64 36.04
N GLN A 781 -1.91 10.87 35.63
CA GLN A 781 -1.99 11.24 34.21
C GLN A 781 -0.63 11.11 33.51
N ASP A 782 0.46 11.49 34.18
CA ASP A 782 1.81 11.46 33.62
C ASP A 782 2.41 10.05 33.63
N LEU A 783 2.18 9.26 34.68
CA LEU A 783 2.49 7.84 34.73
C LEU A 783 1.82 7.07 33.57
N TYR A 784 0.55 7.40 33.26
CA TYR A 784 -0.16 6.84 32.11
C TYR A 784 0.47 7.24 30.76
N ARG A 785 1.01 8.47 30.60
CA ARG A 785 1.71 8.89 29.36
C ARG A 785 3.00 8.09 29.14
N ILE A 786 3.76 7.82 30.21
CA ILE A 786 4.97 7.01 30.17
C ILE A 786 4.65 5.55 29.82
N LEU A 787 3.59 4.97 30.40
CA LEU A 787 3.13 3.62 30.08
C LEU A 787 2.60 3.49 28.63
N VAL A 788 1.95 4.53 28.09
CA VAL A 788 1.60 4.63 26.65
C VAL A 788 2.84 4.54 25.77
N TRP A 789 3.95 5.20 26.12
CA TRP A 789 5.19 5.12 25.36
C TRP A 789 5.79 3.71 25.36
N GLN A 790 5.79 3.02 26.50
CA GLN A 790 6.28 1.64 26.59
C GLN A 790 5.40 0.63 25.81
N GLU A 791 4.07 0.81 25.80
CA GLU A 791 3.15 0.04 24.94
C GLU A 791 3.40 0.33 23.44
N VAL A 792 3.66 1.59 23.06
CA VAL A 792 4.05 1.97 21.68
C VAL A 792 5.36 1.31 21.26
N LEU A 793 6.39 1.31 22.12
CA LEU A 793 7.64 0.59 21.85
C LEU A 793 7.43 -0.93 21.72
N ALA A 794 6.51 -1.52 22.49
CA ALA A 794 6.15 -2.93 22.36
C ALA A 794 5.39 -3.23 21.05
N VAL A 795 4.50 -2.34 20.61
CA VAL A 795 3.84 -2.41 19.29
C VAL A 795 4.87 -2.30 18.16
N LEU A 796 5.86 -1.40 18.26
CA LEU A 796 6.94 -1.30 17.27
C LEU A 796 7.77 -2.58 17.17
N ARG A 797 8.13 -3.21 18.31
CA ARG A 797 8.82 -4.50 18.32
C ARG A 797 7.99 -5.58 17.60
N LEU A 798 6.67 -5.61 17.80
CA LEU A 798 5.76 -6.51 17.08
C LEU A 798 5.68 -6.22 15.56
N MET A 799 5.75 -4.95 15.14
CA MET A 799 5.78 -4.57 13.73
C MET A 799 7.11 -4.92 13.05
N LYS A 800 8.25 -4.62 13.69
CA LYS A 800 9.60 -4.99 13.21
C LYS A 800 9.75 -6.51 13.08
N ALA A 801 9.31 -7.28 14.07
CA ALA A 801 9.28 -8.75 14.02
C ALA A 801 8.39 -9.31 12.89
N ARG A 802 7.47 -8.52 12.34
CA ARG A 802 6.58 -8.86 11.22
C ARG A 802 7.05 -8.31 9.87
N LYS A 803 8.17 -7.57 9.82
CA LYS A 803 8.72 -6.92 8.62
C LYS A 803 7.67 -6.03 7.94
N LEU A 804 7.11 -5.10 8.73
CA LEU A 804 6.17 -4.07 8.29
C LEU A 804 6.82 -2.70 8.35
N ASP A 805 6.89 -2.03 7.20
CA ASP A 805 7.54 -0.72 7.05
C ASP A 805 6.77 0.38 7.79
N LEU A 806 7.48 1.27 8.50
CA LEU A 806 6.88 2.29 9.37
C LEU A 806 6.54 3.58 8.61
N GLY A 807 5.64 3.49 7.62
CA GLY A 807 5.26 4.64 6.79
C GLY A 807 4.91 5.92 7.58
N MET A 808 5.33 7.08 7.06
CA MET A 808 5.48 8.38 7.74
C MET A 808 4.41 8.77 8.80
N LYS A 809 3.13 8.48 8.57
CA LYS A 809 2.06 8.78 9.55
C LYS A 809 2.26 8.04 10.89
N ASN A 810 2.83 6.83 10.85
CA ASN A 810 3.19 6.10 12.05
C ASN A 810 4.34 6.79 12.80
N PHE A 811 5.37 7.24 12.08
CA PHE A 811 6.47 8.02 12.66
C PHE A 811 5.98 9.32 13.32
N GLN A 812 5.02 10.02 12.70
CA GLN A 812 4.34 11.17 13.33
C GLN A 812 3.65 10.78 14.66
N PHE A 813 2.96 9.64 14.71
CA PHE A 813 2.36 9.13 15.95
C PHE A 813 3.41 8.73 17.00
N LEU A 814 4.60 8.26 16.60
CA LEU A 814 5.70 7.99 17.53
C LEU A 814 6.23 9.28 18.15
N CYS A 815 6.50 10.31 17.36
CA CYS A 815 6.97 11.60 17.85
C CYS A 815 5.96 12.21 18.83
N LEU A 816 4.66 12.16 18.48
CA LEU A 816 3.57 12.66 19.31
C LEU A 816 3.34 11.86 20.61
N ALA A 817 3.71 10.57 20.64
CA ALA A 817 3.69 9.74 21.84
C ALA A 817 4.93 10.02 22.72
N PHE A 818 6.12 10.03 22.12
CA PHE A 818 7.38 10.27 22.81
C PHE A 818 7.43 11.66 23.45
N LYS A 819 7.06 12.73 22.72
CA LYS A 819 6.94 14.09 23.29
C LYS A 819 6.20 14.05 24.63
N ARG A 820 5.10 13.31 24.73
CA ARG A 820 4.30 13.31 25.97
C ARG A 820 4.87 12.46 27.10
N ALA A 821 5.76 11.52 26.82
CA ALA A 821 6.51 10.81 27.85
C ALA A 821 7.68 11.66 28.35
N VAL A 822 8.29 12.49 27.47
CA VAL A 822 9.24 13.54 27.88
C VAL A 822 8.50 14.61 28.70
N ASP A 823 7.43 15.22 28.15
CA ASP A 823 6.57 16.18 28.86
C ASP A 823 6.16 15.63 30.24
N ALA A 824 5.75 14.36 30.33
CA ALA A 824 5.35 13.72 31.59
C ALA A 824 6.46 13.59 32.62
N GLY A 825 7.66 13.16 32.19
CA GLY A 825 8.79 12.97 33.09
C GLY A 825 9.33 14.29 33.63
N THR A 826 9.36 15.35 32.82
CA THR A 826 9.80 16.68 33.27
C THR A 826 8.85 17.37 34.26
N HIS A 827 7.69 16.79 34.58
CA HIS A 827 6.76 17.31 35.59
C HIS A 827 6.86 16.56 36.93
N HIS A 828 7.40 15.33 36.95
CA HIS A 828 7.32 14.43 38.11
C HIS A 828 8.43 13.37 38.10
N ASP A 829 9.40 13.51 38.99
CA ASP A 829 10.54 12.59 39.12
C ASP A 829 10.12 11.17 39.53
N GLY A 830 10.93 10.17 39.17
CA GLY A 830 10.74 8.76 39.55
C GLY A 830 9.58 8.03 38.87
N LEU A 831 8.70 8.70 38.10
CA LEU A 831 7.59 8.03 37.40
C LEU A 831 8.04 6.98 36.37
N VAL A 832 9.23 7.14 35.80
CA VAL A 832 9.80 6.17 34.85
C VAL A 832 10.16 4.86 35.55
N GLU A 833 10.69 4.93 36.77
CA GLU A 833 10.90 3.75 37.59
C GLU A 833 9.57 3.08 37.96
N GLU A 834 8.56 3.84 38.39
CA GLU A 834 7.27 3.27 38.76
C GLU A 834 6.61 2.55 37.58
N ALA A 835 6.67 3.15 36.39
CA ALA A 835 6.27 2.49 35.15
C ALA A 835 7.08 1.20 34.89
N ALA A 836 8.39 1.20 35.12
CA ALA A 836 9.24 0.02 34.99
C ALA A 836 8.90 -1.06 36.02
N ARG A 837 8.66 -0.71 37.29
CA ARG A 837 8.24 -1.60 38.38
C ARG A 837 6.87 -2.24 38.09
N LEU A 838 5.95 -1.49 37.48
CA LEU A 838 4.64 -2.00 37.00
C LEU A 838 4.77 -2.90 35.75
N ILE A 839 5.82 -2.73 34.94
CA ILE A 839 6.07 -3.53 33.74
C ILE A 839 6.84 -4.83 34.06
N GLN A 840 7.71 -4.85 35.06
CA GLN A 840 8.48 -6.04 35.45
C GLN A 840 7.76 -6.87 36.53
N LYS A 841 8.26 -8.08 36.82
CA LYS A 841 7.93 -8.78 38.07
C LYS A 841 8.90 -8.32 39.16
N PRO A 842 8.55 -8.43 40.46
CA PRO A 842 9.45 -8.13 41.57
C PRO A 842 10.51 -9.24 41.76
N SER A 843 11.25 -9.56 40.70
CA SER A 843 12.29 -10.60 40.65
C SER A 843 13.68 -10.05 40.29
N LEU A 844 13.82 -8.72 40.22
CA LEU A 844 15.08 -7.98 40.20
C LEU A 844 15.02 -6.93 41.32
N ALA A 845 15.12 -7.39 42.56
CA ALA A 845 15.46 -6.52 43.68
C ALA A 845 16.98 -6.29 43.68
N GLY A 846 17.44 -5.08 44.03
CA GLY A 846 18.86 -4.83 44.30
C GLY A 846 19.66 -4.02 43.25
N ILE A 847 19.00 -3.19 42.43
CA ILE A 847 19.68 -2.03 41.83
C ILE A 847 18.83 -0.79 42.13
N ASN A 848 19.35 0.10 42.97
CA ASN A 848 18.85 1.47 43.09
C ASN A 848 19.49 2.27 41.95
N CYS A 849 18.83 2.34 40.80
CA CYS A 849 19.13 3.39 39.83
C CYS A 849 18.63 4.73 40.39
N ASP A 850 19.19 5.85 39.95
CA ASP A 850 18.54 7.14 40.18
C ASP A 850 17.30 7.28 39.28
N GLY A 851 16.26 7.96 39.79
CA GLY A 851 15.05 8.27 39.02
C GLY A 851 15.35 9.17 37.82
N GLN A 852 16.36 10.04 37.95
CA GLN A 852 16.86 10.87 36.87
C GLN A 852 17.61 10.05 35.81
N GLU A 853 18.54 9.16 36.21
CA GLU A 853 19.23 8.23 35.29
C GLU A 853 18.22 7.37 34.50
N ALA A 854 17.16 6.90 35.16
CA ALA A 854 16.11 6.11 34.52
C ALA A 854 15.31 6.93 33.49
N PHE A 855 15.06 8.22 33.76
CA PHE A 855 14.43 9.14 32.81
C PHE A 855 15.37 9.45 31.63
N ASP A 856 16.61 9.84 31.87
CA ASP A 856 17.58 10.19 30.83
C ASP A 856 17.88 8.98 29.91
N ALA A 857 17.98 7.77 30.47
CA ALA A 857 18.08 6.54 29.69
C ALA A 857 16.82 6.25 28.85
N MET A 858 15.62 6.62 29.31
CA MET A 858 14.40 6.54 28.51
C MET A 858 14.40 7.56 27.37
N VAL A 859 14.87 8.79 27.62
CA VAL A 859 14.96 9.87 26.64
C VAL A 859 15.98 9.51 25.54
N ALA A 860 17.21 9.16 25.91
CA ALA A 860 18.27 8.83 24.97
C ALA A 860 17.92 7.62 24.07
N ASN A 861 17.38 6.54 24.66
CA ASN A 861 16.90 5.37 23.91
C ASN A 861 15.71 5.72 23.00
N GLY A 862 14.78 6.56 23.46
CA GLY A 862 13.66 7.02 22.65
C GLY A 862 14.10 7.86 21.46
N LEU A 863 15.06 8.75 21.66
CA LEU A 863 15.68 9.56 20.62
C LEU A 863 16.44 8.71 19.60
N GLU A 864 17.26 7.73 20.03
CA GLU A 864 17.94 6.79 19.12
C GLU A 864 16.93 5.98 18.30
N VAL A 865 15.85 5.50 18.92
CA VAL A 865 14.77 4.80 18.21
C VAL A 865 14.08 5.69 17.18
N LEU A 866 13.90 6.99 17.45
CA LEU A 866 13.31 7.93 16.50
C LEU A 866 14.28 8.31 15.36
N LYS A 867 15.53 8.70 15.66
CA LYS A 867 16.56 8.99 14.62
C LYS A 867 16.70 7.79 13.67
N SER A 868 16.94 6.59 14.20
CA SER A 868 17.04 5.36 13.41
C SER A 868 15.74 4.91 12.71
N GLN A 869 14.58 5.51 13.02
CA GLN A 869 13.33 5.30 12.25
C GLN A 869 13.20 6.34 11.13
N PHE A 870 13.63 7.58 11.37
CA PHE A 870 13.69 8.62 10.34
C PHE A 870 14.69 8.23 9.24
N ASP A 871 15.93 7.90 9.63
CA ASP A 871 17.01 7.47 8.74
C ASP A 871 16.57 6.30 7.84
N GLY A 872 15.95 5.27 8.44
CA GLY A 872 15.48 4.08 7.72
C GLY A 872 14.29 4.29 6.77
N LEU A 873 13.64 5.46 6.81
CA LEU A 873 12.56 5.86 5.91
C LEU A 873 13.02 6.88 4.86
N VAL A 874 14.02 7.70 5.19
CA VAL A 874 14.47 8.85 4.41
C VAL A 874 15.74 8.56 3.62
N LEU A 875 16.74 7.89 4.20
CA LEU A 875 18.07 7.74 3.60
C LEU A 875 18.22 6.46 2.73
N PRO A 876 19.21 6.42 1.80
CA PRO A 876 19.59 5.19 1.11
C PRO A 876 20.06 4.12 2.09
N ALA A 877 19.49 2.92 2.02
CA ALA A 877 19.79 1.85 2.97
C ALA A 877 21.15 1.15 2.75
N SER A 878 21.94 1.51 1.73
CA SER A 878 23.20 0.83 1.39
C SER A 878 24.11 1.63 0.45
N LYS A 879 25.41 1.71 0.78
CA LYS A 879 26.48 2.27 -0.09
C LYS A 879 26.61 1.58 -1.46
N THR A 880 26.19 0.32 -1.56
CA THR A 880 26.12 -0.41 -2.83
C THR A 880 25.03 0.10 -3.77
N SER A 881 24.01 0.79 -3.25
CA SER A 881 22.98 1.47 -4.06
C SER A 881 23.57 2.73 -4.70
N GLU A 882 24.30 3.53 -3.93
CA GLU A 882 24.95 4.78 -4.40
C GLU A 882 25.89 4.56 -5.58
N LEU A 883 26.76 3.55 -5.50
CA LEU A 883 27.68 3.17 -6.58
C LEU A 883 26.92 2.68 -7.83
N ALA A 884 25.88 1.88 -7.65
CA ALA A 884 25.07 1.34 -8.74
C ALA A 884 24.18 2.40 -9.43
N GLU A 885 23.77 3.43 -8.69
CA GLU A 885 22.98 4.55 -9.19
C GLU A 885 23.86 5.52 -10.01
N ARG A 886 25.06 5.84 -9.53
CA ARG A 886 26.07 6.62 -10.28
C ARG A 886 26.43 6.00 -11.64
N SER A 887 26.30 4.67 -11.80
CA SER A 887 26.53 3.98 -13.07
C SER A 887 25.37 4.06 -14.08
N ILE A 888 24.18 4.51 -13.66
CA ILE A 888 23.02 4.74 -14.55
C ILE A 888 22.85 6.23 -14.85
N PHE A 889 23.02 7.08 -13.84
CA PHE A 889 22.67 8.50 -13.89
C PHE A 889 23.92 9.37 -14.07
N THR A 890 24.26 9.67 -15.33
CA THR A 890 25.33 10.59 -15.71
C THR A 890 24.99 12.08 -15.50
N ILE A 891 23.79 12.37 -14.97
CA ILE A 891 23.33 13.71 -14.64
C ILE A 891 22.91 13.69 -13.16
N GLU A 892 23.52 14.56 -12.36
CA GLU A 892 23.30 14.62 -10.91
C GLU A 892 21.81 14.82 -10.57
N SER A 893 21.09 15.62 -11.35
CA SER A 893 19.65 15.86 -11.19
C SER A 893 18.81 14.58 -11.32
N GLU A 894 19.22 13.58 -12.13
CA GLU A 894 18.52 12.28 -12.18
C GLU A 894 18.94 11.37 -10.99
N ALA A 895 20.19 11.44 -10.53
CA ALA A 895 20.69 10.66 -9.39
C ALA A 895 19.98 11.04 -8.08
N HIS A 896 19.78 12.35 -7.84
CA HIS A 896 19.05 12.84 -6.67
C HIS A 896 17.62 12.27 -6.57
N VAL A 897 16.96 11.92 -7.69
CA VAL A 897 15.58 11.39 -7.69
C VAL A 897 15.46 10.09 -6.89
N LEU A 898 16.47 9.23 -6.94
CA LEU A 898 16.46 7.96 -6.21
C LEU A 898 16.91 8.07 -4.75
N ALA A 899 17.54 9.17 -4.33
CA ALA A 899 18.19 9.29 -3.02
C ALA A 899 17.27 8.86 -1.85
N GLY A 900 16.08 9.46 -1.74
CA GLY A 900 15.15 9.19 -0.65
C GLY A 900 14.07 8.15 -0.95
N LEU A 901 13.78 7.26 0.02
CA LEU A 901 12.73 6.24 -0.09
C LEU A 901 11.31 6.79 0.09
N HIS A 902 11.14 7.80 0.95
CA HIS A 902 9.87 8.48 1.21
C HIS A 902 10.14 9.96 1.50
N VAL A 903 9.48 10.87 0.79
CA VAL A 903 9.53 12.31 1.14
C VAL A 903 8.53 12.60 2.28
N PRO A 904 8.99 13.02 3.48
CA PRO A 904 8.08 13.39 4.57
C PRO A 904 7.25 14.63 4.21
N SER A 905 6.13 14.85 4.90
CA SER A 905 5.44 16.15 4.86
C SER A 905 5.94 17.06 5.97
N TYR A 906 5.83 18.38 5.81
CA TYR A 906 6.21 19.34 6.86
C TYR A 906 5.47 19.10 8.19
N ALA A 907 4.19 18.67 8.18
CA ALA A 907 3.49 18.25 9.40
C ALA A 907 4.16 17.05 10.13
N THR A 908 4.90 16.21 9.40
CA THR A 908 5.73 15.13 9.97
C THR A 908 7.06 15.68 10.50
N LEU A 909 7.70 16.57 9.75
CA LEU A 909 8.96 17.23 10.15
C LEU A 909 8.78 18.09 11.40
N HIS A 910 7.76 18.95 11.44
CA HIS A 910 7.34 19.72 12.62
C HIS A 910 7.17 18.84 13.87
N SER A 911 6.56 17.66 13.69
CA SER A 911 6.35 16.72 14.81
C SER A 911 7.68 16.16 15.34
N PHE A 912 8.72 16.09 14.51
CA PHE A 912 10.06 15.62 14.87
C PHE A 912 10.97 16.76 15.39
N VAL A 913 10.94 17.94 14.76
CA VAL A 913 11.53 19.20 15.29
C VAL A 913 11.08 19.44 16.73
N ARG A 914 9.77 19.34 17.00
CA ARG A 914 9.20 19.46 18.35
C ARG A 914 9.56 18.33 19.30
N VAL A 915 10.22 17.25 18.85
CA VAL A 915 10.83 16.26 19.74
C VAL A 915 12.28 16.63 20.03
N LEU A 916 13.07 16.94 18.99
CA LEU A 916 14.49 17.29 19.09
C LEU A 916 14.68 18.49 20.04
N GLY A 917 13.93 19.57 19.83
CA GLY A 917 14.03 20.79 20.63
C GLY A 917 13.52 20.70 22.06
N LEU A 918 12.66 19.72 22.40
CA LEU A 918 12.26 19.48 23.80
C LEU A 918 13.32 18.70 24.59
N VAL A 919 14.16 17.94 23.88
CA VAL A 919 15.28 17.19 24.46
C VAL A 919 16.56 18.04 24.50
N GLY A 920 16.62 19.15 23.75
CA GLY A 920 17.83 19.99 23.63
C GLY A 920 18.87 19.39 22.67
N ASP A 921 18.41 18.70 21.63
CA ASP A 921 19.24 18.06 20.60
C ASP A 921 19.51 19.04 19.44
N ASP A 922 20.19 20.14 19.74
CA ASP A 922 20.42 21.28 18.83
C ASP A 922 21.21 20.86 17.57
N GLU A 923 22.22 19.99 17.74
CA GLU A 923 22.95 19.37 16.63
C GLU A 923 22.04 18.45 15.78
N GLY A 924 21.04 17.81 16.39
CA GLY A 924 20.01 17.05 15.69
C GLY A 924 19.05 17.93 14.89
N LEU A 925 18.74 19.13 15.37
CA LEU A 925 17.97 20.14 14.63
C LEU A 925 18.76 20.65 13.41
N LEU A 926 20.04 21.01 13.59
CA LEU A 926 20.89 21.48 12.48
C LEU A 926 21.12 20.38 11.43
N TYR A 927 21.39 19.14 11.85
CA TYR A 927 21.52 18.02 10.91
C TYR A 927 20.22 17.78 10.11
N LEU A 928 19.06 17.88 10.76
CA LEU A 928 17.77 17.80 10.09
C LEU A 928 17.56 18.96 9.10
N LEU A 929 17.93 20.18 9.46
CA LEU A 929 17.80 21.37 8.62
C LEU A 929 18.72 21.31 7.37
N ARG A 930 19.98 20.89 7.54
CA ARG A 930 20.90 20.64 6.41
C ARG A 930 20.31 19.61 5.43
N TRP A 931 19.83 18.48 5.92
CA TRP A 931 19.16 17.47 5.08
C TRP A 931 17.88 18.01 4.41
N MET A 932 17.10 18.84 5.12
CA MET A 932 15.92 19.50 4.54
C MET A 932 16.32 20.44 3.40
N SER A 933 17.43 21.17 3.51
CA SER A 933 17.93 22.08 2.46
C SER A 933 18.38 21.30 1.22
N GLU A 934 19.17 20.24 1.39
CA GLU A 934 19.52 19.27 0.32
C GLU A 934 18.28 18.69 -0.38
N SER A 935 17.17 18.56 0.35
CA SER A 935 15.90 17.98 -0.12
C SER A 935 14.83 19.02 -0.48
N ALA A 936 15.15 20.31 -0.45
CA ALA A 936 14.16 21.40 -0.39
C ALA A 936 13.18 21.42 -1.56
N THR A 937 13.67 21.15 -2.77
CA THR A 937 12.86 21.08 -4.00
C THR A 937 11.67 20.13 -3.83
N ARG A 938 11.90 18.90 -3.36
CA ARG A 938 10.83 17.92 -3.13
C ARG A 938 9.99 18.24 -1.91
N LEU A 939 10.55 18.84 -0.88
CA LEU A 939 9.75 19.25 0.29
C LEU A 939 8.76 20.34 -0.12
N ASN A 940 9.16 21.28 -0.99
CA ASN A 940 8.30 22.35 -1.50
C ASN A 940 7.23 21.79 -2.48
N GLU A 941 7.58 20.93 -3.44
CA GLU A 941 6.61 20.19 -4.28
C GLU A 941 5.57 19.40 -3.44
N VAL A 942 5.98 18.94 -2.25
CA VAL A 942 5.12 18.21 -1.31
C VAL A 942 4.25 19.14 -0.46
N ALA A 943 4.72 20.33 -0.11
CA ALA A 943 3.90 21.38 0.48
C ALA A 943 2.80 21.82 -0.49
N ASP A 944 3.16 22.04 -1.76
CA ASP A 944 2.24 22.46 -2.82
C ASP A 944 1.02 21.53 -3.01
N GLU A 945 1.19 20.21 -2.85
CA GLU A 945 0.10 19.24 -2.99
C GLU A 945 -0.73 19.00 -1.71
N GLU A 946 -0.31 19.55 -0.57
CA GLU A 946 -1.03 19.43 0.70
C GLU A 946 -1.74 20.76 1.06
N LEU A 947 -3.04 20.74 1.33
CA LEU A 947 -3.87 21.96 1.50
C LEU A 947 -3.42 22.92 2.62
N ASN A 948 -2.68 22.41 3.59
CA ASN A 948 -2.06 23.18 4.69
C ASN A 948 -0.52 23.06 4.64
N GLY A 949 0.05 22.66 3.49
CA GLY A 949 1.47 22.34 3.34
C GLY A 949 2.36 23.54 3.63
N GLU A 950 2.03 24.70 3.06
CA GLU A 950 2.77 25.95 3.25
C GLU A 950 2.67 26.47 4.70
N ALA A 951 1.47 26.45 5.29
CA ALA A 951 1.29 26.81 6.71
C ALA A 951 2.07 25.87 7.65
N MET A 952 2.13 24.56 7.33
CA MET A 952 2.92 23.59 8.10
C MET A 952 4.42 23.70 7.85
N LYS A 953 4.84 24.16 6.67
CA LYS A 953 6.24 24.50 6.32
C LYS A 953 6.69 25.69 7.15
N HIS A 954 5.96 26.79 7.12
CA HIS A 954 6.20 27.96 7.95
C HIS A 954 6.30 27.56 9.44
N GLN A 955 5.26 26.91 10.00
CA GLN A 955 5.28 26.41 11.39
C GLN A 955 6.42 25.42 11.70
N THR A 956 7.03 24.77 10.70
CA THR A 956 8.24 23.95 10.90
C THR A 956 9.46 24.83 11.15
N PHE A 957 9.65 25.90 10.38
CA PHE A 957 10.75 26.84 10.58
C PHE A 957 10.58 27.68 11.85
N THR A 958 9.36 28.17 12.15
CA THR A 958 9.06 28.88 13.42
C THR A 958 9.40 28.00 14.63
N ALA A 959 9.08 26.71 14.56
CA ALA A 959 9.45 25.75 15.60
C ALA A 959 10.98 25.55 15.71
N ILE A 960 11.72 25.47 14.60
CA ILE A 960 13.20 25.38 14.63
C ILE A 960 13.77 26.62 15.32
N ARG A 961 13.32 27.82 14.93
CA ARG A 961 13.74 29.10 15.52
C ARG A 961 13.52 29.12 17.03
N VAL A 962 12.28 28.86 17.48
CA VAL A 962 11.88 28.84 18.90
C VAL A 962 12.71 27.89 19.78
N PHE A 963 13.20 26.76 19.23
CA PHE A 963 14.04 25.84 19.99
C PHE A 963 15.53 26.23 20.00
N LEU A 964 16.10 26.68 18.87
CA LEU A 964 17.51 27.12 18.82
C LEU A 964 17.74 28.41 19.63
N GLU A 965 16.79 29.34 19.59
CA GLU A 965 16.77 30.57 20.41
C GLU A 965 16.27 30.31 21.85
N LYS A 966 15.84 29.07 22.16
CA LYS A 966 15.38 28.58 23.48
C LYS A 966 14.21 29.33 24.11
N LEU A 967 13.51 30.18 23.35
CA LEU A 967 12.35 30.99 23.78
C LEU A 967 11.22 30.18 24.45
N HIS A 968 11.17 28.88 24.20
CA HIS A 968 10.39 27.87 24.94
C HIS A 968 10.57 27.93 26.48
N ARG A 969 11.72 28.35 27.01
CA ARG A 969 12.05 28.33 28.46
C ARG A 969 12.74 29.61 28.94
N PRO A 970 11.98 30.63 29.41
CA PRO A 970 12.59 31.88 29.88
C PRO A 970 13.50 31.74 31.12
N ASP A 971 13.32 30.69 31.94
CA ASP A 971 14.12 30.46 33.15
C ASP A 971 15.46 29.74 32.90
N ASP A 972 15.65 29.12 31.73
CA ASP A 972 16.83 28.30 31.42
C ASP A 972 17.98 29.23 30.96
N ALA A 973 18.76 29.76 31.90
CA ALA A 973 19.82 30.78 31.70
C ALA A 973 21.03 30.35 30.83
N ARG A 974 20.86 29.34 29.97
CA ARG A 974 21.82 28.87 28.97
C ARG A 974 21.66 29.70 27.69
N VAL A 975 22.39 30.80 27.60
CA VAL A 975 22.54 31.67 26.40
C VAL A 975 22.44 30.87 25.09
N ALA A 976 21.67 31.37 24.13
CA ALA A 976 21.61 30.77 22.79
C ALA A 976 23.02 30.69 22.19
N SER A 977 23.29 29.64 21.42
CA SER A 977 24.54 29.61 20.66
C SER A 977 24.30 30.40 19.38
N ASP A 978 24.64 31.70 19.39
CA ASP A 978 24.41 32.61 18.25
C ASP A 978 24.91 32.01 16.92
N ARG A 979 26.01 31.23 17.00
CA ARG A 979 26.57 30.47 15.87
C ARG A 979 25.61 29.41 15.29
N GLN A 980 24.86 28.69 16.12
CA GLN A 980 23.89 27.69 15.66
C GLN A 980 22.63 28.36 15.07
N VAL A 981 22.20 29.49 15.65
CA VAL A 981 21.10 30.30 15.09
C VAL A 981 21.50 30.91 13.75
N GLN A 982 22.71 31.48 13.65
CA GLN A 982 23.25 32.03 12.38
C GLN A 982 23.39 30.95 11.31
N GLU A 983 23.89 29.75 11.64
CA GLU A 983 23.97 28.65 10.66
C GLU A 983 22.56 28.26 10.15
N ALA A 984 21.56 28.22 11.03
CA ALA A 984 20.19 27.93 10.64
C ALA A 984 19.58 29.04 9.75
N TYR A 985 19.84 30.30 10.07
CA TYR A 985 19.47 31.46 9.24
C TYR A 985 20.13 31.38 7.86
N ASP A 986 21.45 31.20 7.81
CA ASP A 986 22.24 31.11 6.58
C ASP A 986 21.72 29.98 5.66
N LEU A 987 21.45 28.79 6.22
CA LEU A 987 20.88 27.65 5.51
C LEU A 987 19.48 27.95 4.94
N VAL A 988 18.63 28.63 5.70
CA VAL A 988 17.27 28.98 5.24
C VAL A 988 17.30 30.05 4.17
N SER A 989 18.03 31.15 4.38
CA SER A 989 18.13 32.27 3.44
C SER A 989 18.83 31.90 2.12
N GLN A 990 19.69 30.87 2.10
CA GLN A 990 20.30 30.35 0.88
C GLN A 990 19.42 29.33 0.14
N THR A 991 18.34 28.82 0.76
CA THR A 991 17.50 27.76 0.18
C THR A 991 16.32 28.36 -0.61
N PRO A 992 16.17 28.06 -1.92
CA PRO A 992 15.18 28.73 -2.76
C PRO A 992 13.73 28.39 -2.38
N GLY A 993 12.91 29.43 -2.22
CA GLY A 993 11.49 29.32 -1.85
C GLY A 993 11.25 29.06 -0.35
N TRP A 994 12.25 29.31 0.50
CA TRP A 994 12.12 29.36 1.96
C TRP A 994 12.35 30.78 2.47
N GLU A 995 11.78 31.08 3.63
CA GLU A 995 11.82 32.39 4.29
C GLU A 995 12.05 32.16 5.79
N TRP A 996 12.80 33.05 6.45
CA TRP A 996 13.04 32.95 7.90
C TRP A 996 11.86 33.56 8.67
N PRO A 997 11.34 32.93 9.73
CA PRO A 997 10.21 33.44 10.50
C PRO A 997 10.51 34.78 11.17
N SER A 998 9.53 35.69 11.12
CA SER A 998 9.55 36.96 11.85
C SER A 998 9.36 36.76 13.36
N ASP A 999 9.49 37.84 14.13
CA ASP A 999 9.23 37.82 15.57
C ASP A 999 7.72 37.68 15.87
N GLU A 1000 6.85 38.28 15.03
CA GLU A 1000 5.39 38.14 15.12
C GLU A 1000 4.95 36.67 14.93
N ASP A 1001 5.57 35.96 13.98
CA ASP A 1001 5.32 34.52 13.76
C ASP A 1001 5.72 33.68 14.98
N VAL A 1002 6.81 34.07 15.66
CA VAL A 1002 7.32 33.41 16.87
C VAL A 1002 6.36 33.63 18.06
N GLU A 1003 5.79 34.82 18.19
CA GLU A 1003 4.75 35.11 19.18
C GLU A 1003 3.48 34.29 18.92
N GLU A 1004 2.92 34.30 17.69
CA GLU A 1004 1.72 33.48 17.34
C GLU A 1004 1.95 31.97 17.56
N TYR A 1005 3.20 31.49 17.42
CA TYR A 1005 3.53 30.08 17.63
C TYR A 1005 3.60 29.65 19.11
N LEU A 1006 3.77 30.60 20.04
CA LEU A 1006 3.90 30.34 21.48
C LEU A 1006 2.56 30.35 22.23
N GLU A 1007 1.50 30.96 21.66
CA GLU A 1007 0.13 30.99 22.20
C GLU A 1007 -0.68 29.67 22.07
#